data_AF-A0A8D2EMZ2-F1
#
_entry.id   AF-A0A8D2EMZ2-F1
#
_cell.length_a   1.000
_cell.length_b   1.000
_cell.length_c   1.000
_cell.angle_alpha   90.00
_cell.angle_beta   90.00
_cell.angle_gamma   90.00
#
_symmetry.space_group_name_H-M   'P 1'
#
loop_
_entity.id
_entity.type
_entity.pdbx_description
1 polymer ?
#
loop_
_entity_poly.entity_id
_entity_poly.type
_entity_poly.pdbx_seq_one_letter_code
_entity_poly.pdbx_strand_id
1 'polypeptide(L)'
;MSPEPVPPPPPPQCPGCDRAEPIAQRLEEGDEAFRAGEYEMAAELFRSMLAGLAQPDRGLCLRLGDALARAGRLPEALGAFRGAARLGALRPEELEELAGGLVRAVGLRERPLSAENPGGEPEAPGEGGPAPAPRAPRDLLGCPRCRRLLHKPVTLPCGLTVCKRCVEPGPARPQARRVNVVLSGLLEKCFPAECRLRRLAGQARSLQRQQQPEAALLRCDQALDLAPDDNSLLLLRAELYLTMKNYEQAFQDASAVCQNEPLLIKGHQVKAQALSGLGRSKEVLKQFLYCLALNPECNSMKKEAQKVMCEVLFSATENVHENLTSSIQSRLKAQGHSHMNAQALLEERDAGSSENSSEKSDMLGNTNSSVLYFILGLHFEEDKKALESILPTAPSAGLKRQFPDDVEDAPDLNAPGKIPKKDLSPQRSPNSETEESQGLSLDVTDFECALCMRLLFEPVTTPCGHTFCLKCLERCLDHAPHCPLCKDKLSELLASRNFNITVLAEELIFRYLPDELSDRKRIYDEEMSELSNLTRDVPIFVCAMAFPTVPCPLHVFEPRYRLMIRRCMETGTKRFGMCLSAEHAGLSEYGCMLEIKDVRTFPDGSSVVDAIGISRFRVLSHRHRDGYNTADIEYLEDEKVEGPEYEELAALHDSVHQQSVSWFASLQDRMKEQILSHFGVMPDREPEPQSNPSGPAWSWWILAVLPLERKAQLAILGMTSLKERLLAIRRILVIITRKMNSRQELANARERNN
;
A
#
# COMPACT_ATOMS: atom_id res chain seq x y z
N MET A 1 76.45 -3.33 -86.64
CA MET A 1 75.43 -2.80 -87.58
C MET A 1 74.13 -3.51 -87.28
N SER A 2 73.11 -2.79 -86.83
CA SER A 2 71.71 -3.21 -86.72
C SER A 2 71.17 -3.62 -88.12
N PRO A 3 70.01 -4.32 -88.30
CA PRO A 3 68.70 -3.94 -87.73
C PRO A 3 67.70 -5.09 -87.39
N GLU A 4 66.57 -4.69 -86.77
CA GLU A 4 65.28 -5.39 -86.52
C GLU A 4 64.55 -5.88 -87.79
N PRO A 5 63.52 -6.77 -87.69
CA PRO A 5 62.10 -6.34 -87.60
C PRO A 5 61.14 -7.23 -86.74
N VAL A 6 59.87 -6.80 -86.68
CA VAL A 6 58.77 -6.98 -85.67
C VAL A 6 57.71 -8.08 -86.06
N PRO A 7 56.50 -8.24 -85.43
CA PRO A 7 55.99 -9.36 -84.57
C PRO A 7 54.82 -10.19 -85.18
N PRO A 8 54.17 -11.14 -84.43
CA PRO A 8 52.67 -11.16 -84.35
C PRO A 8 52.13 -11.66 -82.95
N PRO A 9 50.81 -11.91 -82.68
CA PRO A 9 50.03 -11.36 -81.55
C PRO A 9 49.68 -12.42 -80.45
N PRO A 10 48.97 -12.05 -79.35
CA PRO A 10 48.83 -12.92 -78.17
C PRO A 10 47.57 -13.83 -78.21
N PRO A 11 47.57 -14.95 -77.47
CA PRO A 11 46.37 -15.69 -77.08
C PRO A 11 46.12 -15.62 -75.54
N PRO A 12 44.95 -16.08 -75.06
CA PRO A 12 44.12 -15.36 -74.10
C PRO A 12 44.38 -15.68 -72.61
N GLN A 13 43.95 -14.75 -71.76
CA GLN A 13 43.90 -14.87 -70.31
C GLN A 13 42.85 -15.90 -69.85
N CYS A 14 43.24 -16.73 -68.87
CA CYS A 14 42.32 -17.46 -67.99
C CYS A 14 42.23 -16.73 -66.63
N PRO A 15 41.02 -16.58 -66.05
CA PRO A 15 40.78 -15.83 -64.82
C PRO A 15 41.02 -16.70 -63.59
N GLY A 16 41.73 -16.17 -62.59
CA GLY A 16 41.91 -16.86 -61.30
C GLY A 16 43.17 -16.50 -60.51
N CYS A 17 43.93 -15.48 -60.90
CA CYS A 17 44.98 -14.90 -60.06
C CYS A 17 44.60 -13.48 -59.63
N ASP A 18 45.04 -13.14 -58.42
CA ASP A 18 44.96 -11.86 -57.71
C ASP A 18 43.68 -11.54 -56.93
N ARG A 19 43.74 -11.73 -55.61
CA ARG A 19 43.91 -10.63 -54.63
C ARG A 19 43.96 -11.17 -53.20
N ALA A 20 45.12 -11.06 -52.55
CA ALA A 20 45.14 -11.01 -51.10
C ALA A 20 44.43 -9.71 -50.69
N GLU A 21 43.20 -9.81 -50.20
CA GLU A 21 42.46 -8.67 -49.68
C GLU A 21 43.28 -7.96 -48.60
N PRO A 22 43.27 -6.61 -48.54
CA PRO A 22 43.94 -5.88 -47.48
C PRO A 22 43.40 -6.34 -46.12
N ILE A 23 44.28 -6.64 -45.17
CA ILE A 23 43.92 -7.04 -43.78
C ILE A 23 42.92 -6.05 -43.16
N ALA A 24 42.97 -4.77 -43.55
CA ALA A 24 42.03 -3.73 -43.13
C ALA A 24 40.57 -3.98 -43.58
N GLN A 25 40.37 -4.47 -44.81
CA GLN A 25 39.04 -4.76 -45.35
C GLN A 25 38.40 -5.96 -44.63
N ARG A 26 39.20 -7.01 -44.40
CA ARG A 26 38.75 -8.19 -43.62
C ARG A 26 38.47 -7.88 -42.16
N LEU A 27 39.18 -6.92 -41.58
CA LEU A 27 38.90 -6.44 -40.22
C LEU A 27 37.54 -5.76 -40.16
N GLU A 28 37.23 -4.90 -41.14
CA GLU A 28 35.96 -4.19 -41.24
C GLU A 28 34.79 -5.16 -41.48
N GLU A 29 34.98 -6.15 -42.36
CA GLU A 29 34.03 -7.24 -42.58
C GLU A 29 33.76 -8.07 -41.30
N GLY A 30 34.81 -8.39 -40.55
CA GLY A 30 34.68 -9.09 -39.26
C GLY A 30 33.94 -8.25 -38.20
N ASP A 31 34.21 -6.94 -38.16
CA ASP A 31 33.53 -6.00 -37.26
C ASP A 31 32.06 -5.79 -37.65
N GLU A 32 31.75 -5.77 -38.94
CA GLU A 32 30.38 -5.73 -39.45
C GLU A 32 29.62 -7.02 -39.12
N ALA A 33 30.22 -8.19 -39.33
CA ALA A 33 29.63 -9.47 -38.95
C ALA A 33 29.35 -9.53 -37.44
N PHE A 34 30.27 -9.03 -36.60
CA PHE A 34 30.06 -8.95 -35.16
C PHE A 34 28.89 -8.02 -34.79
N ARG A 35 28.78 -6.84 -35.44
CA ARG A 35 27.66 -5.91 -35.24
C ARG A 35 26.32 -6.47 -35.74
N ALA A 36 26.34 -7.27 -36.80
CA ALA A 36 25.16 -7.95 -37.36
C ALA A 36 24.66 -9.13 -36.51
N GLY A 37 25.43 -9.55 -35.49
CA GLY A 37 25.10 -10.68 -34.63
C GLY A 37 25.56 -12.03 -35.17
N GLU A 38 26.34 -12.05 -36.26
CA GLU A 38 26.92 -13.23 -36.88
C GLU A 38 28.24 -13.62 -36.19
N TYR A 39 28.15 -13.97 -34.91
CA TYR A 39 29.34 -14.12 -34.05
C TYR A 39 30.27 -15.27 -34.45
N GLU A 40 29.75 -16.38 -34.99
CA GLU A 40 30.58 -17.48 -35.50
C GLU A 40 31.36 -17.05 -36.73
N MET A 41 30.71 -16.36 -37.67
CA MET A 41 31.34 -15.83 -38.88
C MET A 41 32.44 -14.81 -38.51
N ALA A 42 32.14 -13.88 -37.62
CA ALA A 42 33.13 -12.92 -37.11
C ALA A 42 34.34 -13.61 -36.45
N ALA A 43 34.10 -14.65 -35.65
CA ALA A 43 35.17 -15.43 -35.03
C ALA A 43 36.05 -16.15 -36.06
N GLU A 44 35.46 -16.71 -37.12
CA GLU A 44 36.21 -17.34 -38.21
C GLU A 44 37.05 -16.33 -39.01
N LEU A 45 36.50 -15.16 -39.30
CA LEU A 45 37.21 -14.07 -39.97
C LEU A 45 38.41 -13.61 -39.14
N PHE A 46 38.22 -13.26 -37.86
CA PHE A 46 39.33 -12.86 -36.99
C PHE A 46 40.37 -13.98 -36.78
N ARG A 47 39.92 -15.24 -36.67
CA ARG A 47 40.81 -16.41 -36.57
C ARG A 47 41.65 -16.59 -37.83
N SER A 48 41.06 -16.43 -39.01
CA SER A 48 41.77 -16.52 -40.29
C SER A 48 42.82 -15.42 -40.46
N MET A 49 42.53 -14.21 -39.97
CA MET A 49 43.46 -13.09 -39.98
C MET A 49 44.64 -13.34 -39.03
N LEU A 50 44.39 -13.83 -37.82
CA LEU A 50 45.44 -14.22 -36.88
C LEU A 50 46.32 -15.36 -37.40
N ALA A 51 45.75 -16.28 -38.20
CA ALA A 51 46.52 -17.35 -38.85
C ALA A 51 47.59 -16.82 -39.81
N GLY A 52 47.29 -15.71 -40.50
CA GLY A 52 48.15 -15.09 -41.51
C GLY A 52 49.21 -14.14 -40.96
N LEU A 53 49.21 -13.86 -39.65
CA LEU A 53 50.19 -12.96 -39.02
C LEU A 53 51.41 -13.72 -38.49
N ALA A 54 52.58 -13.09 -38.57
CA ALA A 54 53.84 -13.64 -38.04
C ALA A 54 53.96 -13.47 -36.51
N GLN A 55 53.27 -12.50 -35.93
CA GLN A 55 53.19 -12.26 -34.49
C GLN A 55 51.72 -12.06 -34.06
N PRO A 56 51.34 -12.50 -32.86
CA PRO A 56 50.00 -12.29 -32.33
C PRO A 56 49.73 -10.79 -32.11
N ASP A 57 48.59 -10.30 -32.61
CA ASP A 57 48.12 -8.93 -32.38
C ASP A 57 47.12 -8.89 -31.22
N ARG A 58 47.35 -8.01 -30.24
CA ARG A 58 46.49 -7.92 -29.04
C ARG A 58 45.05 -7.53 -29.38
N GLY A 59 44.85 -6.61 -30.33
CA GLY A 59 43.53 -6.11 -30.71
C GLY A 59 42.68 -7.20 -31.38
N LEU A 60 43.28 -7.95 -32.30
CA LEU A 60 42.64 -9.10 -32.95
C LEU A 60 42.36 -10.23 -31.97
N CYS A 61 43.24 -10.50 -31.00
CA CYS A 61 42.98 -11.49 -29.95
C CYS A 61 41.76 -11.13 -29.08
N LEU A 62 41.59 -9.84 -28.73
CA LEU A 62 40.41 -9.38 -27.99
C LEU A 62 39.13 -9.52 -28.82
N ARG A 63 39.13 -9.07 -30.09
CA ARG A 63 37.98 -9.20 -30.98
C ARG A 63 37.57 -10.66 -31.22
N LEU A 64 38.56 -11.55 -31.38
CA LEU A 64 38.34 -13.00 -31.47
C LEU A 64 37.73 -13.54 -30.16
N GLY A 65 38.25 -13.13 -29.00
CA GLY A 65 37.73 -13.51 -27.69
C GLY A 65 36.28 -13.09 -27.49
N ASP A 66 35.94 -11.84 -27.85
CA ASP A 66 34.58 -11.29 -27.77
C ASP A 66 33.61 -12.06 -28.68
N ALA A 67 34.00 -12.31 -29.94
CA ALA A 67 33.21 -13.08 -30.90
C ALA A 67 32.96 -14.52 -30.41
N LEU A 68 33.99 -15.20 -29.90
CA LEU A 68 33.87 -16.55 -29.36
C LEU A 68 33.01 -16.61 -28.09
N ALA A 69 33.12 -15.60 -27.21
CA ALA A 69 32.30 -15.52 -26.00
C ALA A 69 30.81 -15.25 -26.30
N ARG A 70 30.52 -14.47 -27.35
CA ARG A 70 29.17 -14.26 -27.88
C ARG A 70 28.62 -15.50 -28.59
N ALA A 71 29.46 -16.23 -29.32
CA ALA A 71 29.13 -17.50 -29.96
C ALA A 71 28.96 -18.67 -28.96
N GLY A 72 29.27 -18.49 -27.68
CA GLY A 72 29.16 -19.53 -26.65
C GLY A 72 30.33 -20.53 -26.61
N ARG A 73 31.40 -20.31 -27.40
CA ARG A 73 32.63 -21.12 -27.42
C ARG A 73 33.59 -20.65 -26.31
N LEU A 74 33.15 -20.76 -25.06
CA LEU A 74 33.86 -20.21 -23.90
C LEU A 74 35.31 -20.71 -23.69
N PRO A 75 35.65 -22.01 -23.90
CA PRO A 75 37.03 -22.47 -23.75
C PRO A 75 37.99 -21.79 -24.74
N GLU A 76 37.55 -21.60 -25.98
CA GLU A 76 38.34 -20.96 -27.03
C GLU A 76 38.40 -19.44 -26.83
N ALA A 77 37.33 -18.84 -26.30
CA ALA A 77 37.32 -17.45 -25.89
C ALA A 77 38.37 -17.20 -24.79
N LEU A 78 38.45 -18.07 -23.76
CA LEU A 78 39.48 -17.97 -22.72
C LEU A 78 40.90 -18.03 -23.29
N GLY A 79 41.15 -18.94 -24.24
CA GLY A 79 42.44 -19.02 -24.94
C GLY A 79 42.79 -17.72 -25.66
N ALA A 80 41.83 -17.13 -26.38
CA ALA A 80 42.01 -15.84 -27.06
C ALA A 80 42.29 -14.68 -26.08
N PHE A 81 41.55 -14.59 -24.97
CA PHE A 81 41.82 -13.59 -23.93
C PHE A 81 43.16 -13.81 -23.22
N ARG A 82 43.58 -15.05 -22.98
CA ARG A 82 44.89 -15.37 -22.41
C ARG A 82 46.02 -14.99 -23.38
N GLY A 83 45.81 -15.17 -24.68
CA GLY A 83 46.70 -14.66 -25.74
C GLY A 83 46.85 -13.14 -25.71
N ALA A 84 45.74 -12.41 -25.52
CA ALA A 84 45.78 -10.96 -25.34
C ALA A 84 46.48 -10.55 -24.02
N ALA A 85 46.23 -11.26 -22.92
CA ALA A 85 46.83 -11.01 -21.61
C ALA A 85 48.36 -11.13 -21.61
N ARG A 86 48.91 -12.04 -22.42
CA ARG A 86 50.37 -12.22 -22.60
C ARG A 86 51.04 -11.04 -23.31
N LEU A 87 50.30 -10.31 -24.13
CA LEU A 87 50.78 -9.14 -24.86
C LEU A 87 50.59 -7.84 -24.08
N GLY A 88 49.72 -7.86 -23.06
CA GLY A 88 49.53 -6.78 -22.11
C GLY A 88 48.38 -7.08 -21.17
N ALA A 89 48.49 -6.62 -19.91
CA ALA A 89 47.48 -6.85 -18.88
C ALA A 89 46.07 -6.52 -19.37
N LEU A 90 45.13 -7.42 -19.10
CA LEU A 90 43.71 -7.22 -19.41
C LEU A 90 43.11 -6.22 -18.43
N ARG A 91 42.27 -5.33 -18.95
CA ARG A 91 41.46 -4.42 -18.13
C ARG A 91 40.06 -5.03 -17.92
N PRO A 92 39.38 -4.73 -16.79
CA PRO A 92 38.03 -5.24 -16.53
C PRO A 92 37.04 -4.97 -17.66
N GLU A 93 37.14 -3.80 -18.31
CA GLU A 93 36.24 -3.40 -19.41
C GLU A 93 36.39 -4.30 -20.65
N GLU A 94 37.57 -4.89 -20.85
CA GLU A 94 37.88 -5.75 -21.99
C GLU A 94 37.33 -7.19 -21.81
N LEU A 95 36.76 -7.50 -20.63
CA LEU A 95 36.17 -8.81 -20.32
C LEU A 95 34.64 -8.78 -20.27
N GLU A 96 34.02 -7.70 -20.78
CA GLU A 96 32.57 -7.55 -20.80
C GLU A 96 31.85 -8.69 -21.52
N GLU A 97 32.32 -9.08 -22.69
CA GLU A 97 31.67 -10.13 -23.47
C GLU A 97 31.93 -11.53 -22.92
N LEU A 98 33.11 -11.74 -22.32
CA LEU A 98 33.41 -12.95 -21.57
C LEU A 98 32.50 -13.11 -20.35
N ALA A 99 32.30 -12.03 -19.59
CA ALA A 99 31.37 -11.99 -18.45
C ALA A 99 29.95 -12.35 -18.91
N GLY A 100 29.48 -11.72 -19.99
CA GLY A 100 28.18 -12.00 -20.58
C GLY A 100 28.04 -13.44 -21.07
N GLY A 101 29.09 -14.00 -21.68
CA GLY A 101 29.15 -15.39 -22.12
C GLY A 101 29.06 -16.38 -20.96
N LEU A 102 29.83 -16.15 -19.89
CA LEU A 102 29.79 -16.96 -18.67
C LEU A 102 28.42 -16.90 -17.98
N VAL A 103 27.82 -15.70 -17.89
CA VAL A 103 26.47 -15.52 -17.34
C VAL A 103 25.43 -16.31 -18.14
N ARG A 104 25.50 -16.27 -19.48
CA ARG A 104 24.63 -17.08 -20.35
C ARG A 104 24.82 -18.58 -20.13
N ALA A 105 26.05 -19.03 -19.87
CA ALA A 105 26.37 -20.44 -19.62
C ALA A 105 25.97 -20.95 -18.22
N VAL A 106 25.82 -20.07 -17.21
CA VAL A 106 25.32 -20.46 -15.87
C VAL A 106 23.86 -20.95 -15.92
N GLY A 107 23.11 -20.66 -16.98
CA GLY A 107 21.89 -21.39 -17.33
C GLY A 107 20.80 -21.39 -16.26
N LEU A 108 20.40 -20.22 -15.74
CA LEU A 108 19.22 -20.10 -14.88
C LEU A 108 17.95 -20.12 -15.74
N ARG A 109 17.43 -21.31 -16.01
CA ARG A 109 16.21 -21.50 -16.80
C ARG A 109 14.96 -21.58 -15.92
N GLU A 110 14.74 -20.59 -15.05
CA GLU A 110 13.46 -20.43 -14.34
C GLU A 110 13.11 -18.95 -14.19
N ARG A 111 12.53 -18.37 -15.24
CA ARG A 111 11.66 -17.19 -15.11
C ARG A 111 10.26 -17.71 -14.79
N PRO A 112 9.62 -17.34 -13.66
CA PRO A 112 8.17 -17.34 -13.60
C PRO A 112 7.71 -16.21 -14.53
N LEU A 113 7.27 -16.57 -15.72
CA LEU A 113 6.55 -15.64 -16.59
C LEU A 113 5.29 -15.20 -15.85
N SER A 114 5.24 -13.93 -15.47
CA SER A 114 3.98 -13.22 -15.26
C SER A 114 4.08 -11.89 -15.99
N ALA A 115 2.98 -11.57 -16.68
CA ALA A 115 2.70 -10.37 -17.47
C ALA A 115 3.31 -10.32 -18.89
N GLU A 116 2.51 -10.76 -19.88
CA GLU A 116 1.99 -9.89 -20.95
C GLU A 116 0.93 -10.66 -21.76
N ASN A 117 -0.32 -10.19 -21.71
CA ASN A 117 -1.29 -10.34 -22.78
C ASN A 117 -2.26 -9.14 -22.70
N PRO A 118 -2.28 -8.24 -23.69
CA PRO A 118 -3.30 -7.20 -23.82
C PRO A 118 -4.44 -7.74 -24.69
N GLY A 119 -5.63 -7.91 -24.10
CA GLY A 119 -6.83 -8.22 -24.88
C GLY A 119 -7.79 -9.17 -24.15
N GLY A 120 -8.79 -8.60 -23.50
CA GLY A 120 -9.92 -9.31 -22.92
C GLY A 120 -10.81 -8.31 -22.17
N GLU A 121 -11.95 -7.97 -22.77
CA GLU A 121 -12.94 -7.03 -22.23
C GLU A 121 -13.58 -7.55 -20.92
N PRO A 122 -14.10 -6.66 -20.05
CA PRO A 122 -14.66 -7.03 -18.76
C PRO A 122 -16.11 -7.50 -18.88
N GLU A 123 -16.39 -8.77 -18.53
CA GLU A 123 -17.75 -9.23 -18.23
C GLU A 123 -18.19 -8.83 -16.82
N ALA A 124 -19.46 -8.44 -16.71
CA ALA A 124 -20.13 -7.92 -15.53
C ALA A 124 -20.38 -9.00 -14.44
N PRO A 125 -20.59 -8.63 -13.17
CA PRO A 125 -20.71 -9.59 -12.08
C PRO A 125 -22.11 -10.22 -12.03
N GLY A 126 -22.17 -11.53 -12.21
CA GLY A 126 -23.32 -12.36 -11.86
C GLY A 126 -23.32 -12.67 -10.36
N GLU A 127 -24.45 -12.44 -9.72
CA GLU A 127 -24.76 -12.80 -8.33
C GLU A 127 -24.72 -14.33 -8.12
N GLY A 128 -24.23 -14.76 -6.96
CA GLY A 128 -24.42 -16.14 -6.46
C GLY A 128 -23.17 -17.04 -6.45
N GLY A 129 -22.10 -16.62 -5.78
CA GLY A 129 -21.00 -17.51 -5.37
C GLY A 129 -21.07 -17.85 -3.87
N PRO A 130 -20.75 -19.08 -3.45
CA PRO A 130 -20.71 -19.43 -2.02
C PRO A 130 -19.67 -18.56 -1.29
N ALA A 131 -20.01 -18.16 -0.06
CA ALA A 131 -19.17 -17.29 0.77
C ALA A 131 -17.71 -17.79 0.83
N PRO A 132 -16.70 -16.91 0.72
CA PRO A 132 -15.31 -17.31 0.78
C PRO A 132 -15.03 -18.01 2.11
N ALA A 133 -14.28 -19.11 2.06
CA ALA A 133 -13.92 -19.89 3.23
C ALA A 133 -13.32 -18.98 4.33
N PRO A 134 -13.61 -19.27 5.61
CA PRO A 134 -13.09 -18.50 6.72
C PRO A 134 -11.55 -18.46 6.68
N ARG A 135 -10.97 -17.32 6.29
CA ARG A 135 -9.51 -17.07 6.34
C ARG A 135 -8.94 -17.36 7.72
N ALA A 136 -7.72 -17.88 7.82
CA ALA A 136 -7.16 -18.21 9.12
C ALA A 136 -6.99 -16.94 9.98
N PRO A 137 -7.06 -17.04 11.32
CA PRO A 137 -6.89 -15.90 12.22
C PRO A 137 -5.61 -15.08 11.98
N ARG A 138 -4.52 -15.77 11.63
CA ARG A 138 -3.22 -15.19 11.27
C ARG A 138 -3.27 -14.37 9.98
N ASP A 139 -4.17 -14.68 9.05
CA ASP A 139 -4.30 -13.97 7.77
C ASP A 139 -4.98 -12.61 7.96
N LEU A 140 -5.93 -12.51 8.89
CA LEU A 140 -6.67 -11.26 9.18
C LEU A 140 -5.77 -10.20 9.81
N LEU A 141 -4.88 -10.61 10.73
CA LEU A 141 -3.92 -9.72 11.38
C LEU A 141 -2.67 -9.49 10.54
N GLY A 142 -2.65 -9.96 9.29
CA GLY A 142 -1.63 -9.67 8.30
C GLY A 142 -1.73 -8.24 7.76
N CYS A 143 -0.58 -7.61 7.53
CA CYS A 143 -0.53 -6.34 6.82
C CYS A 143 -0.83 -6.57 5.34
N PRO A 144 -1.81 -5.90 4.72
CA PRO A 144 -2.17 -6.12 3.32
C PRO A 144 -1.05 -5.74 2.34
N ARG A 145 -0.07 -4.93 2.77
CA ARG A 145 1.05 -4.46 1.95
C ARG A 145 2.27 -5.37 2.00
N CYS A 146 2.71 -5.77 3.20
CA CYS A 146 3.89 -6.61 3.35
C CYS A 146 3.59 -8.08 3.59
N ARG A 147 2.30 -8.46 3.70
CA ARG A 147 1.80 -9.82 3.91
C ARG A 147 2.37 -10.54 5.14
N ARG A 148 2.91 -9.77 6.09
CA ARG A 148 3.41 -10.26 7.40
C ARG A 148 2.48 -9.75 8.50
N LEU A 149 2.45 -10.45 9.63
CA LEU A 149 1.74 -10.03 10.85
C LEU A 149 1.97 -8.54 11.14
N LEU A 150 0.92 -7.78 11.40
CA LEU A 150 1.01 -6.33 11.63
C LEU A 150 2.04 -5.98 12.70
N HIS A 151 2.83 -4.93 12.44
CA HIS A 151 3.80 -4.39 13.40
C HIS A 151 3.65 -2.89 13.49
N LYS A 152 3.42 -2.38 14.71
CA LYS A 152 3.05 -0.98 14.94
C LYS A 152 1.90 -0.59 14.00
N PRO A 153 0.73 -1.26 14.12
CA PRO A 153 -0.40 -1.05 13.23
C PRO A 153 -0.82 0.42 13.20
N VAL A 154 -1.10 0.96 12.03
CA VAL A 154 -1.60 2.32 11.83
C VAL A 154 -2.84 2.22 10.96
N THR A 155 -3.94 2.81 11.44
CA THR A 155 -5.19 2.90 10.68
C THR A 155 -5.15 4.13 9.78
N LEU A 156 -5.39 3.95 8.48
CA LEU A 156 -5.39 4.97 7.44
C LEU A 156 -6.71 5.76 7.44
N PRO A 157 -6.79 6.93 6.76
CA PRO A 157 -8.05 7.67 6.67
C PRO A 157 -9.19 6.84 6.11
N CYS A 158 -8.93 5.91 5.19
CA CYS A 158 -9.91 5.01 4.59
C CYS A 158 -10.32 3.82 5.49
N GLY A 159 -9.89 3.75 6.75
CA GLY A 159 -10.22 2.65 7.66
C GLY A 159 -9.30 1.43 7.60
N LEU A 160 -8.47 1.31 6.55
CA LEU A 160 -7.53 0.19 6.40
C LEU A 160 -6.38 0.28 7.42
N THR A 161 -6.03 -0.85 8.05
CA THR A 161 -4.88 -0.92 8.97
C THR A 161 -3.66 -1.54 8.31
N VAL A 162 -2.51 -0.87 8.40
CA VAL A 162 -1.22 -1.31 7.82
C VAL A 162 -0.09 -1.16 8.83
N CYS A 163 1.07 -1.80 8.59
CA CYS A 163 2.27 -1.52 9.38
C CYS A 163 2.69 -0.05 9.24
N LYS A 164 3.18 0.59 10.30
CA LYS A 164 3.72 1.96 10.23
C LYS A 164 4.76 2.19 9.13
N ARG A 165 5.61 1.19 8.87
CA ARG A 165 6.64 1.23 7.80
C ARG A 165 6.08 1.04 6.39
N CYS A 166 4.86 0.50 6.28
CA CYS A 166 4.19 0.26 5.02
C CYS A 166 3.28 1.43 4.63
N VAL A 167 3.18 2.50 5.42
CA VAL A 167 2.44 3.72 5.04
C VAL A 167 3.21 4.40 3.91
N GLU A 168 2.55 4.69 2.77
CA GLU A 168 3.23 5.44 1.69
C GLU A 168 3.36 6.91 2.09
N PRO A 169 4.48 7.57 1.79
CA PRO A 169 4.56 9.02 1.89
C PRO A 169 3.66 9.64 0.81
N GLY A 170 2.43 9.99 1.18
CA GLY A 170 1.52 10.73 0.30
C GLY A 170 1.98 12.19 0.07
N PRO A 171 1.51 12.84 -1.01
CA PRO A 171 1.95 14.19 -1.42
C PRO A 171 1.48 15.32 -0.47
N ALA A 172 0.50 15.08 0.40
CA ALA A 172 0.10 16.01 1.45
C ALA A 172 0.68 15.54 2.77
N ARG A 173 1.45 16.39 3.46
CA ARG A 173 2.03 16.13 4.80
C ARG A 173 1.00 15.40 5.69
N PRO A 174 1.06 14.07 5.84
CA PRO A 174 0.12 13.41 6.71
C PRO A 174 0.53 13.83 8.11
N GLN A 175 -0.41 14.31 8.94
CA GLN A 175 -0.18 14.26 10.38
C GLN A 175 0.38 12.87 10.70
N ALA A 176 1.53 12.80 11.35
CA ALA A 176 2.22 11.54 11.57
C ALA A 176 1.32 10.62 12.40
N ARG A 177 0.60 9.73 11.71
CA ARG A 177 -0.36 8.84 12.35
C ARG A 177 0.37 7.97 13.36
N ARG A 178 -0.20 7.88 14.55
CA ARG A 178 0.31 7.04 15.63
C ARG A 178 -0.26 5.64 15.51
N VAL A 179 0.33 4.76 16.31
CA VAL A 179 -0.01 3.34 16.32
C VAL A 179 -1.40 3.17 16.91
N ASN A 180 -2.23 2.33 16.30
CA ASN A 180 -3.53 1.94 16.83
C ASN A 180 -3.33 1.18 18.15
N VAL A 181 -3.76 1.77 19.27
CA VAL A 181 -3.48 1.27 20.62
C VAL A 181 -4.20 -0.06 20.87
N VAL A 182 -5.48 -0.15 20.50
CA VAL A 182 -6.30 -1.36 20.66
C VAL A 182 -5.70 -2.53 19.89
N LEU A 183 -5.45 -2.34 18.59
CA LEU A 183 -4.87 -3.40 17.76
C LEU A 183 -3.43 -3.74 18.15
N SER A 184 -2.66 -2.78 18.68
CA SER A 184 -1.35 -3.06 19.25
C SER A 184 -1.43 -3.95 20.48
N GLY A 185 -2.33 -3.66 21.42
CA GLY A 185 -2.54 -4.49 22.60
C GLY A 185 -2.98 -5.90 22.22
N LEU A 186 -3.89 -6.01 21.25
CA LEU A 186 -4.34 -7.28 20.71
C LEU A 186 -3.20 -8.12 20.12
N LEU A 187 -2.35 -7.52 19.29
CA LEU A 187 -1.20 -8.21 18.69
C LEU A 187 -0.21 -8.70 19.76
N GLU A 188 0.02 -7.90 20.81
CA GLU A 188 0.91 -8.30 21.91
C GLU A 188 0.31 -9.42 22.78
N LYS A 189 -1.02 -9.45 22.96
CA LYS A 189 -1.75 -10.53 23.65
C LYS A 189 -1.73 -11.83 22.85
N CYS A 190 -2.07 -11.76 21.55
CA CYS A 190 -2.28 -12.94 20.72
C CYS A 190 -0.98 -13.52 20.12
N PHE A 191 0.02 -12.68 19.86
CA PHE A 191 1.29 -13.08 19.23
C PHE A 191 2.49 -12.46 19.95
N PRO A 192 2.71 -12.77 21.25
CA PRO A 192 3.76 -12.15 22.04
C PRO A 192 5.16 -12.45 21.49
N ALA A 193 5.40 -13.68 21.03
CA ALA A 193 6.68 -14.11 20.48
C ALA A 193 7.00 -13.39 19.15
N GLU A 194 6.06 -13.36 18.21
CA GLU A 194 6.23 -12.68 16.92
C GLU A 194 6.31 -11.16 17.08
N CYS A 195 5.53 -10.56 18.00
CA CYS A 195 5.64 -9.15 18.32
C CYS A 195 7.02 -8.81 18.88
N ARG A 196 7.55 -9.64 19.78
CA ARG A 196 8.91 -9.51 20.33
C ARG A 196 9.96 -9.65 19.22
N LEU A 197 9.84 -10.66 18.36
CA LEU A 197 10.69 -10.86 17.18
C LEU A 197 10.74 -9.60 16.31
N ARG A 198 9.58 -9.08 15.88
CA ARG A 198 9.53 -7.89 15.01
C ARG A 198 10.06 -6.64 15.70
N ARG A 199 9.89 -6.51 17.02
CA ARG A 199 10.44 -5.41 17.83
C ARG A 199 11.98 -5.46 17.86
N LEU A 200 12.56 -6.62 18.14
CA LEU A 200 14.01 -6.84 18.13
C LEU A 200 14.60 -6.63 16.74
N ALA A 201 13.99 -7.20 15.70
CA ALA A 201 14.36 -6.98 14.30
C ALA A 201 14.35 -5.49 13.92
N GLY A 202 13.34 -4.75 14.39
CA GLY A 202 13.24 -3.30 14.18
C GLY A 202 14.34 -2.52 14.89
N GLN A 203 14.70 -2.90 16.11
CA GLN A 203 15.80 -2.30 16.88
C GLN A 203 17.15 -2.58 16.23
N ALA A 204 17.43 -3.83 15.83
CA ALA A 204 18.65 -4.22 15.15
C ALA A 204 18.87 -3.37 13.88
N ARG A 205 17.86 -3.24 13.01
CA ARG A 205 17.93 -2.39 11.80
C ARG A 205 18.09 -0.90 12.11
N SER A 206 17.54 -0.42 13.23
CA SER A 206 17.72 0.97 13.65
C SER A 206 19.15 1.24 14.10
N LEU A 207 19.72 0.34 14.90
CA LEU A 207 21.10 0.42 15.40
C LEU A 207 22.11 0.26 14.26
N GLN A 208 21.84 -0.62 13.29
CA GLN A 208 22.64 -0.76 12.07
C GLN A 208 22.73 0.58 11.32
N ARG A 209 21.61 1.30 11.14
CA ARG A 209 21.60 2.63 10.51
C ARG A 209 22.29 3.72 11.33
N GLN A 210 22.34 3.56 12.65
CA GLN A 210 23.07 4.45 13.56
C GLN A 210 24.56 4.09 13.66
N GLN A 211 25.05 3.14 12.85
CA GLN A 211 26.44 2.68 12.83
C GLN A 211 26.92 2.09 14.17
N GLN A 212 26.03 1.41 14.89
CA GLN A 212 26.36 0.67 16.12
C GLN A 212 26.25 -0.85 15.88
N PRO A 213 27.25 -1.49 15.23
CA PRO A 213 27.13 -2.86 14.75
C PRO A 213 27.07 -3.91 15.88
N GLU A 214 27.81 -3.73 16.98
CA GLU A 214 27.84 -4.69 18.09
C GLU A 214 26.49 -4.73 18.83
N ALA A 215 25.91 -3.55 19.09
CA ALA A 215 24.59 -3.44 19.70
C ALA A 215 23.48 -3.96 18.76
N ALA A 216 23.61 -3.72 17.45
CA ALA A 216 22.70 -4.25 16.44
C ALA A 216 22.75 -5.78 16.38
N LEU A 217 23.96 -6.36 16.44
CA LEU A 217 24.18 -7.80 16.43
C LEU A 217 23.50 -8.48 17.61
N LEU A 218 23.72 -7.96 18.83
CA LEU A 218 23.07 -8.49 20.03
C LEU A 218 21.54 -8.54 19.91
N ARG A 219 20.91 -7.50 19.35
CA ARG A 219 19.45 -7.49 19.13
C ARG A 219 19.02 -8.42 18.01
N CYS A 220 19.88 -8.65 17.02
CA CYS A 220 19.64 -9.59 15.93
C CYS A 220 19.71 -11.04 16.42
N ASP A 221 20.70 -11.38 17.24
CA ASP A 221 20.82 -12.71 17.86
C ASP A 221 19.63 -13.02 18.77
N GLN A 222 19.24 -12.08 19.63
CA GLN A 222 18.02 -12.21 20.43
C GLN A 222 16.75 -12.42 19.59
N ALA A 223 16.72 -11.93 18.35
CA ALA A 223 15.61 -12.17 17.44
C ALA A 223 15.72 -13.57 16.79
N LEU A 224 16.92 -13.99 16.40
CA LEU A 224 17.17 -15.32 15.84
C LEU A 224 16.98 -16.43 16.88
N ASP A 225 17.18 -16.17 18.17
CA ASP A 225 16.81 -17.09 19.25
C ASP A 225 15.31 -17.43 19.25
N LEU A 226 14.47 -16.52 18.75
CA LEU A 226 13.02 -16.72 18.63
C LEU A 226 12.61 -17.32 17.28
N ALA A 227 13.38 -17.06 16.22
CA ALA A 227 13.12 -17.56 14.86
C ALA A 227 14.46 -17.80 14.14
N PRO A 228 15.09 -18.97 14.33
CA PRO A 228 16.44 -19.25 13.83
C PRO A 228 16.50 -19.28 12.29
N ASP A 229 15.41 -19.67 11.64
CA ASP A 229 15.32 -19.84 10.19
C ASP A 229 14.79 -18.59 9.45
N ASP A 230 14.65 -17.42 10.11
CA ASP A 230 14.22 -16.19 9.43
C ASP A 230 15.36 -15.65 8.54
N ASN A 231 15.27 -15.94 7.24
CA ASN A 231 16.23 -15.50 6.22
C ASN A 231 16.49 -13.99 6.24
N SER A 232 15.49 -13.17 6.61
CA SER A 232 15.62 -11.72 6.64
C SER A 232 16.42 -11.21 7.84
N LEU A 233 16.49 -11.99 8.92
CA LEU A 233 17.34 -11.78 10.08
C LEU A 233 18.73 -12.38 9.89
N LEU A 234 18.84 -13.58 9.32
CA LEU A 234 20.13 -14.18 8.96
C LEU A 234 20.91 -13.27 8.00
N LEU A 235 20.23 -12.73 6.98
CA LEU A 235 20.85 -11.77 6.07
C LEU A 235 21.30 -10.48 6.78
N LEU A 236 20.48 -9.98 7.71
CA LEU A 236 20.84 -8.80 8.52
C LEU A 236 22.08 -9.08 9.39
N ARG A 237 22.16 -10.27 10.00
CA ARG A 237 23.30 -10.70 10.80
C ARG A 237 24.57 -10.86 9.96
N ALA A 238 24.46 -11.45 8.77
CA ALA A 238 25.56 -11.54 7.81
C ALA A 238 26.11 -10.15 7.41
N GLU A 239 25.23 -9.19 7.12
CA GLU A 239 25.64 -7.79 6.83
C GLU A 239 26.36 -7.13 8.02
N LEU A 240 25.92 -7.41 9.25
CA LEU A 240 26.57 -6.91 10.47
C LEU A 240 27.96 -7.55 10.65
N TYR A 241 28.09 -8.86 10.46
CA TYR A 241 29.37 -9.55 10.49
C TYR A 241 30.36 -9.03 9.44
N LEU A 242 29.90 -8.73 8.21
CA LEU A 242 30.72 -8.07 7.20
C LEU A 242 31.25 -6.71 7.67
N THR A 243 30.39 -5.90 8.29
CA THR A 243 30.77 -4.58 8.82
C THR A 243 31.84 -4.70 9.90
N MET A 244 31.80 -5.76 10.71
CA MET A 244 32.79 -6.06 11.75
C MET A 244 34.01 -6.87 11.24
N LYS A 245 34.11 -7.15 9.93
CA LYS A 245 35.16 -7.98 9.30
C LYS A 245 35.22 -9.43 9.80
N ASN A 246 34.12 -9.97 10.31
CA ASN A 246 34.01 -11.37 10.68
C ASN A 246 33.47 -12.20 9.50
N TYR A 247 34.33 -12.46 8.53
CA TYR A 247 33.92 -13.02 7.24
C TYR A 247 33.43 -14.48 7.32
N GLU A 248 33.94 -15.26 8.26
CA GLU A 248 33.58 -16.69 8.41
C GLU A 248 32.11 -16.85 8.83
N GLN A 249 31.67 -16.11 9.86
CA GLN A 249 30.28 -16.13 10.30
C GLN A 249 29.34 -15.48 9.27
N ALA A 250 29.78 -14.41 8.60
CA ALA A 250 29.03 -13.81 7.50
C ALA A 250 28.78 -14.80 6.36
N PHE A 251 29.78 -15.63 6.02
CA PHE A 251 29.68 -16.64 4.97
C PHE A 251 28.70 -17.75 5.33
N GLN A 252 28.68 -18.19 6.60
CA GLN A 252 27.76 -19.23 7.09
C GLN A 252 26.31 -18.77 6.98
N ASP A 253 25.98 -17.61 7.54
CA ASP A 253 24.62 -17.05 7.50
C ASP A 253 24.18 -16.77 6.06
N ALA A 254 25.04 -16.15 5.24
CA ALA A 254 24.71 -15.85 3.86
C ALA A 254 24.54 -17.13 3.01
N SER A 255 25.29 -18.21 3.33
CA SER A 255 25.13 -19.50 2.67
C SER A 255 23.80 -20.16 3.00
N ALA A 256 23.37 -20.11 4.26
CA ALA A 256 22.05 -20.59 4.67
C ALA A 256 20.93 -19.82 3.94
N VAL A 257 21.02 -18.49 3.87
CA VAL A 257 20.06 -17.66 3.13
C VAL A 257 20.00 -18.01 1.65
N CYS A 258 21.14 -18.21 0.99
CA CYS A 258 21.19 -18.59 -0.43
C CYS A 258 20.67 -20.01 -0.69
N GLN A 259 20.78 -20.92 0.28
CA GLN A 259 20.21 -22.26 0.19
C GLN A 259 18.68 -22.22 0.32
N ASN A 260 18.17 -21.40 1.24
CA ASN A 260 16.74 -21.28 1.50
C ASN A 260 16.00 -20.43 0.45
N GLU A 261 16.62 -19.34 -0.01
CA GLU A 261 16.08 -18.43 -1.03
C GLU A 261 17.10 -18.23 -2.18
N PRO A 262 17.19 -19.19 -3.13
CA PRO A 262 18.16 -19.12 -4.23
C PRO A 262 18.00 -17.91 -5.16
N LEU A 263 16.80 -17.33 -5.22
CA LEU A 263 16.51 -16.17 -6.07
C LEU A 263 16.80 -14.83 -5.36
N LEU A 264 17.18 -14.84 -4.09
CA LEU A 264 17.44 -13.61 -3.34
C LEU A 264 18.84 -13.06 -3.68
N ILE A 265 18.89 -12.15 -4.66
CA ILE A 265 20.14 -11.50 -5.13
C ILE A 265 20.96 -10.93 -3.96
N LYS A 266 20.31 -10.31 -2.98
CA LYS A 266 21.00 -9.69 -1.85
C LYS A 266 21.74 -10.72 -0.98
N GLY A 267 21.22 -11.94 -0.85
CA GLY A 267 21.91 -13.03 -0.16
C GLY A 267 23.21 -13.41 -0.86
N HIS A 268 23.17 -13.58 -2.18
CA HIS A 268 24.35 -13.91 -2.99
C HIS A 268 25.40 -12.79 -3.00
N GLN A 269 24.97 -11.52 -2.98
CA GLN A 269 25.86 -10.37 -2.85
C GLN A 269 26.65 -10.39 -1.53
N VAL A 270 25.96 -10.57 -0.41
CA VAL A 270 26.57 -10.64 0.92
C VAL A 270 27.50 -11.85 1.02
N LYS A 271 27.11 -13.00 0.44
CA LYS A 271 27.96 -14.21 0.36
C LYS A 271 29.24 -13.96 -0.44
N ALA A 272 29.16 -13.29 -1.59
CA ALA A 272 30.32 -12.96 -2.41
C ALA A 272 31.29 -12.01 -1.67
N GLN A 273 30.76 -11.01 -0.96
CA GLN A 273 31.57 -10.11 -0.14
C GLN A 273 32.28 -10.85 1.01
N ALA A 274 31.59 -11.79 1.68
CA ALA A 274 32.20 -12.63 2.71
C ALA A 274 33.32 -13.51 2.16
N LEU A 275 33.09 -14.18 1.02
CA LEU A 275 34.09 -15.00 0.33
C LEU A 275 35.31 -14.18 -0.14
N SER A 276 35.08 -12.93 -0.57
CA SER A 276 36.15 -12.00 -0.96
C SER A 276 37.02 -11.64 0.24
N GLY A 277 36.42 -11.37 1.41
CA GLY A 277 37.14 -11.16 2.66
C GLY A 277 37.94 -12.39 3.14
N LEU A 278 37.51 -13.60 2.77
CA LEU A 278 38.21 -14.86 3.03
C LEU A 278 39.27 -15.22 1.97
N GLY A 279 39.41 -14.45 0.89
CA GLY A 279 40.38 -14.72 -0.19
C GLY A 279 39.99 -15.88 -1.12
N ARG A 280 38.73 -16.33 -1.13
CA ARG A 280 38.25 -17.46 -1.94
C ARG A 280 37.81 -17.00 -3.34
N SER A 281 38.73 -16.43 -4.13
CA SER A 281 38.42 -15.69 -5.36
C SER A 281 37.65 -16.48 -6.44
N LYS A 282 37.89 -17.79 -6.58
CA LYS A 282 37.15 -18.65 -7.54
C LYS A 282 35.65 -18.73 -7.22
N GLU A 283 35.32 -18.84 -5.94
CA GLU A 283 33.92 -18.94 -5.49
C GLU A 283 33.22 -17.58 -5.51
N VAL A 284 33.97 -16.50 -5.24
CA VAL A 284 33.49 -15.12 -5.42
C VAL A 284 33.01 -14.91 -6.85
N LEU A 285 33.83 -15.29 -7.83
CA LEU A 285 33.48 -15.18 -9.25
C LEU A 285 32.20 -15.95 -9.57
N LYS A 286 32.08 -17.19 -9.08
CA LYS A 286 30.86 -17.99 -9.25
C LYS A 286 29.61 -17.31 -8.68
N GLN A 287 29.69 -16.71 -7.48
CA GLN A 287 28.57 -16.01 -6.87
C GLN A 287 28.21 -14.71 -7.62
N PHE A 288 29.20 -13.97 -8.12
CA PHE A 288 28.94 -12.77 -8.92
C PHE A 288 28.31 -13.08 -10.28
N LEU A 289 28.77 -14.14 -10.97
CA LEU A 289 28.15 -14.61 -12.21
C LEU A 289 26.70 -15.05 -11.96
N TYR A 290 26.43 -15.71 -10.83
CA TYR A 290 25.07 -16.06 -10.42
C TYR A 290 24.18 -14.83 -10.18
N CYS A 291 24.70 -13.80 -9.49
CA CYS A 291 23.98 -12.53 -9.31
C CYS A 291 23.66 -11.82 -10.63
N LEU A 292 24.60 -11.82 -11.58
CA LEU A 292 24.43 -11.22 -12.91
C LEU A 292 23.46 -12.02 -13.78
N ALA A 293 23.38 -13.34 -13.59
CA ALA A 293 22.36 -14.17 -14.24
C ALA A 293 20.94 -13.86 -13.72
N LEU A 294 20.80 -13.54 -12.44
CA LEU A 294 19.52 -13.11 -11.85
C LEU A 294 19.15 -11.66 -12.21
N ASN A 295 20.12 -10.75 -12.27
CA ASN A 295 19.90 -9.35 -12.63
C ASN A 295 21.03 -8.79 -13.52
N PRO A 296 20.85 -8.84 -14.86
CA PRO A 296 21.86 -8.39 -15.82
C PRO A 296 22.14 -6.88 -15.81
N GLU A 297 21.20 -6.06 -15.33
CA GLU A 297 21.27 -4.59 -15.38
C GLU A 297 22.19 -3.98 -14.29
N CYS A 298 22.77 -4.81 -13.41
CA CYS A 298 23.54 -4.31 -12.27
C CYS A 298 25.00 -3.99 -12.63
N ASN A 299 25.24 -2.77 -13.11
CA ASN A 299 26.58 -2.29 -13.53
C ASN A 299 27.67 -2.38 -12.42
N SER A 300 27.31 -2.21 -11.15
CA SER A 300 28.28 -2.33 -10.04
C SER A 300 28.77 -3.77 -9.86
N MET A 301 27.87 -4.75 -9.99
CA MET A 301 28.19 -6.17 -9.89
C MET A 301 29.01 -6.65 -11.08
N LYS A 302 28.75 -6.09 -12.27
CA LYS A 302 29.49 -6.39 -13.50
C LYS A 302 30.96 -5.99 -13.40
N LYS A 303 31.23 -4.78 -12.91
CA LYS A 303 32.59 -4.29 -12.68
C LYS A 303 33.37 -5.15 -11.68
N GLU A 304 32.72 -5.54 -10.58
CA GLU A 304 33.37 -6.38 -9.57
C GLU A 304 33.63 -7.81 -10.10
N ALA A 305 32.68 -8.38 -10.86
CA ALA A 305 32.89 -9.66 -11.54
C ALA A 305 34.07 -9.62 -12.51
N GLN A 306 34.16 -8.57 -13.35
CA GLN A 306 35.26 -8.37 -14.30
C GLN A 306 36.62 -8.24 -13.61
N LYS A 307 36.67 -7.53 -12.47
CA LYS A 307 37.87 -7.42 -11.66
C LYS A 307 38.32 -8.77 -11.10
N VAL A 308 37.40 -9.53 -10.50
CA VAL A 308 37.71 -10.88 -9.98
C VAL A 308 38.05 -11.85 -11.11
N MET A 309 37.49 -11.70 -12.32
CA MET A 309 37.89 -12.48 -13.50
C MET A 309 39.34 -12.22 -13.89
N CYS A 310 39.78 -10.95 -13.91
CA CYS A 310 41.18 -10.60 -14.16
C CYS A 310 42.10 -11.30 -13.15
N GLU A 311 41.73 -11.31 -11.86
CA GLU A 311 42.51 -11.95 -10.80
C GLU A 311 42.51 -13.48 -10.89
N VAL A 312 41.36 -14.11 -11.15
CA VAL A 312 41.22 -15.58 -11.08
C VAL A 312 41.68 -16.28 -12.36
N LEU A 313 41.38 -15.71 -13.52
CA LEU A 313 41.62 -16.34 -14.82
C LEU A 313 42.94 -15.87 -15.45
N PHE A 314 43.41 -14.67 -15.08
CA PHE A 314 44.50 -13.98 -15.80
C PHE A 314 45.58 -13.39 -14.87
N SER A 315 45.62 -13.71 -13.57
CA SER A 315 46.75 -13.31 -12.71
C SER A 315 48.04 -14.04 -13.11
N ALA A 316 49.15 -13.31 -12.96
CA ALA A 316 50.40 -13.48 -13.69
C ALA A 316 50.98 -14.90 -13.72
N THR A 317 51.13 -15.45 -14.94
CA THR A 317 52.24 -16.35 -15.23
C THR A 317 53.53 -15.53 -15.23
N GLU A 318 54.25 -15.51 -14.11
CA GLU A 318 55.70 -15.34 -14.16
C GLU A 318 56.31 -16.50 -14.98
N ASN A 319 57.35 -16.19 -15.74
CA ASN A 319 58.28 -17.11 -16.44
C ASN A 319 57.97 -17.59 -17.86
N VAL A 320 57.82 -16.68 -18.85
CA VAL A 320 58.32 -16.96 -20.22
C VAL A 320 58.81 -15.67 -20.91
N HIS A 321 59.98 -15.17 -20.50
CA HIS A 321 60.71 -14.21 -21.34
C HIS A 321 62.22 -14.46 -21.26
N GLU A 322 62.67 -15.58 -21.83
CA GLU A 322 64.10 -15.76 -22.09
C GLU A 322 64.51 -16.53 -23.36
N ASN A 323 63.58 -17.07 -24.17
CA ASN A 323 63.99 -17.96 -25.28
C ASN A 323 63.48 -17.64 -26.69
N LEU A 324 63.15 -16.39 -27.03
CA LEU A 324 62.74 -16.10 -28.42
C LEU A 324 63.22 -14.78 -29.04
N THR A 325 64.41 -14.30 -28.65
CA THR A 325 65.04 -13.12 -29.28
C THR A 325 66.56 -13.22 -29.36
N SER A 326 67.12 -14.31 -29.91
CA SER A 326 68.57 -14.32 -30.24
C SER A 326 69.02 -15.07 -31.50
N SER A 327 68.15 -15.63 -32.35
CA SER A 327 68.61 -16.40 -33.53
C SER A 327 68.51 -15.73 -34.90
N ILE A 328 68.11 -14.46 -35.06
CA ILE A 328 67.99 -13.84 -36.42
C ILE A 328 68.62 -12.45 -36.56
N GLN A 329 69.47 -11.98 -35.64
CA GLN A 329 70.28 -10.78 -35.92
C GLN A 329 71.78 -11.00 -35.71
N SER A 330 72.50 -10.84 -36.83
CA SER A 330 73.94 -10.61 -36.99
C SER A 330 74.85 -11.82 -37.27
N ARG A 331 74.71 -12.35 -38.50
CA ARG A 331 75.89 -12.42 -39.38
C ARG A 331 76.31 -10.98 -39.68
N LEU A 332 77.27 -10.43 -38.94
CA LEU A 332 78.23 -9.39 -39.37
C LEU A 332 79.16 -9.00 -38.20
N LYS A 333 80.45 -9.29 -38.39
CA LYS A 333 81.66 -8.80 -37.67
C LYS A 333 81.90 -9.41 -36.27
N ALA A 334 82.76 -10.41 -36.13
CA ALA A 334 84.24 -10.39 -36.18
C ALA A 334 84.91 -9.75 -34.94
N GLN A 335 85.78 -10.57 -34.33
CA GLN A 335 86.90 -10.27 -33.41
C GLN A 335 86.68 -10.19 -31.89
N GLY A 336 87.56 -10.92 -31.19
CA GLY A 336 87.94 -10.76 -29.77
C GLY A 336 87.42 -11.90 -28.90
N HIS A 337 88.15 -13.02 -28.76
CA HIS A 337 89.03 -13.31 -27.60
C HIS A 337 88.35 -13.02 -26.25
N SER A 338 88.24 -13.93 -25.27
CA SER A 338 89.03 -15.11 -24.93
C SER A 338 88.45 -15.70 -23.63
N HIS A 339 88.63 -17.02 -23.42
CA HIS A 339 88.93 -17.69 -22.13
C HIS A 339 87.98 -17.47 -20.93
N MET A 340 87.56 -18.42 -20.10
CA MET A 340 87.96 -19.79 -19.77
C MET A 340 86.87 -20.39 -18.85
N ASN A 341 86.77 -21.73 -18.88
CA ASN A 341 86.61 -22.73 -17.80
C ASN A 341 85.70 -22.41 -16.60
N ALA A 342 84.97 -23.36 -16.00
CA ALA A 342 85.17 -24.80 -15.79
C ALA A 342 83.77 -25.41 -15.53
N GLN A 343 83.42 -26.57 -16.09
CA GLN A 343 83.47 -27.90 -15.44
C GLN A 343 82.84 -27.94 -14.03
N ALA A 344 82.10 -28.96 -13.60
CA ALA A 344 81.65 -30.24 -14.16
C ALA A 344 80.83 -30.94 -13.05
N LEU A 345 80.44 -32.19 -13.33
CA LEU A 345 79.99 -33.26 -12.43
C LEU A 345 78.45 -33.35 -12.38
N LEU A 346 77.79 -34.24 -13.15
CA LEU A 346 77.83 -35.72 -13.14
C LEU A 346 77.61 -36.24 -11.71
N GLU A 347 76.62 -37.08 -11.41
CA GLU A 347 76.42 -38.46 -11.87
C GLU A 347 75.03 -38.92 -11.37
N GLU A 348 74.22 -39.60 -12.19
CA GLU A 348 73.90 -41.06 -12.12
C GLU A 348 72.90 -41.38 -10.98
N ARG A 349 71.89 -42.24 -11.03
CA ARG A 349 71.45 -43.46 -11.74
C ARG A 349 70.07 -43.77 -11.09
N ASP A 350 69.14 -44.61 -11.52
CA ASP A 350 69.12 -45.73 -12.45
C ASP A 350 67.65 -46.15 -12.71
N ALA A 351 67.47 -46.90 -13.80
CA ALA A 351 66.53 -48.00 -14.09
C ALA A 351 65.16 -48.10 -13.38
N GLY A 352 64.03 -48.41 -14.02
CA GLY A 352 63.68 -49.19 -15.21
C GLY A 352 62.18 -49.51 -15.07
N SER A 353 61.39 -50.02 -16.00
CA SER A 353 61.59 -50.69 -17.28
C SER A 353 60.22 -50.71 -18.01
N SER A 354 60.32 -50.89 -19.32
CA SER A 354 59.33 -51.24 -20.36
C SER A 354 58.14 -52.11 -19.91
N GLU A 355 56.96 -52.05 -20.55
CA GLU A 355 56.72 -52.73 -21.83
C GLU A 355 55.58 -52.16 -22.70
N ASN A 356 55.73 -52.45 -24.00
CA ASN A 356 55.10 -51.97 -25.22
C ASN A 356 53.70 -52.55 -25.55
N SER A 357 52.96 -51.84 -26.42
CA SER A 357 52.42 -52.31 -27.73
C SER A 357 51.58 -51.17 -28.35
N SER A 358 52.03 -50.56 -29.46
CA SER A 358 51.70 -50.86 -30.89
C SER A 358 50.24 -50.48 -31.25
N GLU A 359 49.86 -49.72 -32.28
CA GLU A 359 50.36 -49.44 -33.65
C GLU A 359 49.78 -48.08 -34.12
N LYS A 360 50.55 -47.23 -34.86
CA LYS A 360 50.37 -46.81 -36.29
C LYS A 360 48.91 -46.63 -36.75
N SER A 361 48.44 -45.63 -37.49
CA SER A 361 48.94 -44.68 -38.51
C SER A 361 47.75 -43.71 -38.73
N ASP A 362 47.86 -42.40 -38.99
CA ASP A 362 48.22 -41.82 -40.27
C ASP A 362 48.41 -40.30 -40.16
N MET A 363 49.26 -39.80 -41.04
CA MET A 363 49.77 -38.45 -41.16
C MET A 363 48.79 -37.44 -41.79
N LEU A 364 48.85 -36.23 -41.24
CA LEU A 364 48.83 -34.90 -41.89
C LEU A 364 47.55 -34.38 -42.55
N GLY A 365 47.10 -33.24 -42.00
CA GLY A 365 46.15 -32.36 -42.69
C GLY A 365 45.76 -31.06 -41.99
N ASN A 366 46.63 -30.38 -41.22
CA ASN A 366 46.71 -28.91 -41.21
C ASN A 366 47.79 -28.42 -40.24
N THR A 367 48.81 -27.76 -40.78
CA THR A 367 49.67 -26.86 -40.02
C THR A 367 48.83 -25.67 -39.57
N ASN A 368 48.22 -25.77 -38.39
CA ASN A 368 47.73 -24.61 -37.67
C ASN A 368 48.92 -23.64 -37.52
N SER A 369 48.74 -22.40 -37.97
CA SER A 369 49.70 -21.31 -37.77
C SER A 369 50.31 -21.38 -36.36
N SER A 370 51.64 -21.25 -36.25
CA SER A 370 52.36 -21.28 -34.97
C SER A 370 51.75 -20.31 -33.95
N VAL A 371 51.17 -19.21 -34.45
CA VAL A 371 50.45 -18.19 -33.68
C VAL A 371 49.10 -18.69 -33.15
N LEU A 372 48.30 -19.39 -33.96
CA LEU A 372 47.02 -19.95 -33.51
C LEU A 372 47.19 -21.07 -32.48
N TYR A 373 48.18 -21.94 -32.68
CA TYR A 373 48.51 -22.96 -31.68
C TYR A 373 48.99 -22.32 -30.37
N PHE A 374 49.79 -21.24 -30.47
CA PHE A 374 50.25 -20.46 -29.32
C PHE A 374 49.11 -19.75 -28.56
N ILE A 375 48.08 -19.26 -29.25
CA ILE A 375 46.93 -18.56 -28.64
C ILE A 375 45.87 -19.54 -28.11
N LEU A 376 45.43 -20.52 -28.92
CA LEU A 376 44.26 -21.35 -28.62
C LEU A 376 44.61 -22.79 -28.18
N GLY A 377 45.81 -23.28 -28.49
CA GLY A 377 46.17 -24.70 -28.33
C GLY A 377 46.91 -25.04 -27.04
N LEU A 378 47.73 -24.13 -26.50
CA LEU A 378 48.62 -24.44 -25.37
C LEU A 378 47.88 -24.72 -24.04
N HIS A 379 46.69 -24.15 -23.84
CA HIS A 379 45.99 -24.21 -22.55
C HIS A 379 44.54 -24.69 -22.65
N PHE A 380 44.13 -25.28 -23.79
CA PHE A 380 42.73 -25.66 -24.02
C PHE A 380 42.15 -26.55 -22.90
N GLU A 381 42.90 -27.56 -22.45
CA GLU A 381 42.48 -28.44 -21.34
C GLU A 381 42.52 -27.75 -19.97
N GLU A 382 43.42 -26.79 -19.75
CA GLU A 382 43.47 -26.01 -18.51
C GLU A 382 42.33 -24.98 -18.44
N ASP A 383 42.02 -24.33 -19.56
CA ASP A 383 40.92 -23.36 -19.68
C ASP A 383 39.57 -24.08 -19.56
N LYS A 384 39.45 -25.30 -20.12
CA LYS A 384 38.30 -26.19 -19.91
C LYS A 384 38.13 -26.57 -18.43
N LYS A 385 39.19 -26.99 -17.75
CA LYS A 385 39.16 -27.29 -16.30
C LYS A 385 38.85 -26.05 -15.45
N ALA A 386 39.36 -24.89 -15.83
CA ALA A 386 39.06 -23.62 -15.16
C ALA A 386 37.57 -23.27 -15.29
N LEU A 387 36.99 -23.43 -16.48
CA LEU A 387 35.55 -23.27 -16.75
C LEU A 387 34.70 -24.27 -15.96
N GLU A 388 35.09 -25.56 -15.92
CA GLU A 388 34.40 -26.60 -15.16
C GLU A 388 34.40 -26.32 -13.64
N SER A 389 35.41 -25.60 -13.14
CA SER A 389 35.46 -25.19 -11.72
C SER A 389 34.56 -23.99 -11.38
N ILE A 390 34.18 -23.18 -12.38
CA ILE A 390 33.39 -21.95 -12.22
C ILE A 390 31.92 -22.19 -12.56
N LEU A 391 31.64 -22.96 -13.62
CA LEU A 391 30.30 -23.27 -14.09
C LEU A 391 29.67 -24.43 -13.28
N PRO A 392 28.34 -24.47 -13.09
CA PRO A 392 27.67 -25.61 -12.48
C PRO A 392 27.82 -26.87 -13.35
N THR A 393 28.17 -28.00 -12.76
CA THR A 393 28.13 -29.31 -13.44
C THR A 393 26.68 -29.65 -13.75
N ALA A 394 26.33 -29.89 -15.02
CA ALA A 394 24.98 -30.30 -15.38
C ALA A 394 24.60 -31.60 -14.63
N PRO A 395 23.41 -31.69 -14.01
CA PRO A 395 22.94 -32.98 -13.50
C PRO A 395 22.77 -33.93 -14.68
N SER A 396 23.50 -35.04 -14.66
CA SER A 396 23.35 -36.12 -15.63
C SER A 396 21.90 -36.61 -15.63
N ALA A 397 21.21 -36.44 -16.76
CA ALA A 397 19.86 -36.92 -16.98
C ALA A 397 19.78 -38.44 -16.77
N GLY A 398 18.99 -38.88 -15.80
CA GLY A 398 18.84 -40.29 -15.47
C GLY A 398 17.82 -40.58 -14.38
N LEU A 399 16.59 -40.08 -14.50
CA LEU A 399 15.45 -40.61 -13.75
C LEU A 399 14.33 -40.99 -14.72
N LYS A 400 14.27 -42.29 -15.02
CA LYS A 400 13.11 -42.95 -15.66
C LYS A 400 11.88 -42.69 -14.79
N ARG A 401 10.89 -42.00 -15.35
CA ARG A 401 9.53 -42.00 -14.81
C ARG A 401 8.84 -43.28 -15.32
N GLN A 402 8.49 -44.19 -14.42
CA GLN A 402 7.46 -45.18 -14.66
C GLN A 402 6.13 -44.58 -14.22
N PHE A 403 5.18 -44.50 -15.15
CA PHE A 403 3.74 -44.44 -14.84
C PHE A 403 3.20 -45.88 -14.95
N PRO A 404 2.31 -46.32 -14.07
CA PRO A 404 1.43 -47.44 -14.35
C PRO A 404 0.02 -46.94 -14.71
N ASP A 405 -0.44 -47.36 -15.90
CA ASP A 405 -1.84 -47.30 -16.34
C ASP A 405 -2.66 -48.45 -15.74
N ASP A 406 -3.97 -48.19 -15.61
CA ASP A 406 -5.04 -49.06 -15.11
C ASP A 406 -5.26 -50.36 -15.93
N VAL A 407 -5.85 -51.38 -15.28
CA VAL A 407 -7.17 -52.00 -15.63
C VAL A 407 -7.35 -53.35 -14.90
N GLU A 408 -8.60 -53.50 -14.45
CA GLU A 408 -9.35 -54.54 -13.71
C GLU A 408 -9.01 -56.03 -13.91
N ASP A 409 -9.14 -56.81 -12.82
CA ASP A 409 -10.03 -58.00 -12.79
C ASP A 409 -10.31 -58.47 -11.33
N ALA A 410 -11.58 -58.77 -11.05
CA ALA A 410 -12.11 -59.42 -9.83
C ALA A 410 -12.22 -60.96 -10.05
N PRO A 411 -12.75 -61.86 -9.16
CA PRO A 411 -13.54 -61.62 -7.94
C PRO A 411 -13.36 -62.59 -6.73
N ASP A 412 -14.06 -62.22 -5.65
CA ASP A 412 -14.76 -63.00 -4.61
C ASP A 412 -14.05 -64.02 -3.68
N LEU A 413 -14.30 -63.88 -2.37
CA LEU A 413 -15.21 -64.75 -1.59
C LEU A 413 -15.29 -64.36 -0.07
N ASN A 414 -16.51 -63.98 0.34
CA ASN A 414 -17.24 -64.29 1.59
C ASN A 414 -16.69 -63.97 3.02
N ALA A 415 -17.57 -63.29 3.78
CA ALA A 415 -17.61 -63.05 5.24
C ALA A 415 -17.95 -64.33 6.06
N PRO A 416 -18.36 -64.30 7.37
CA PRO A 416 -18.37 -63.25 8.41
C PRO A 416 -17.91 -63.74 9.83
N GLY A 417 -17.84 -62.85 10.83
CA GLY A 417 -17.98 -63.33 12.23
C GLY A 417 -17.57 -62.44 13.42
N LYS A 418 -18.58 -61.82 14.03
CA LYS A 418 -18.84 -61.70 15.50
C LYS A 418 -18.06 -60.68 16.37
N ILE A 419 -18.86 -59.74 16.90
CA ILE A 419 -18.64 -58.91 18.10
C ILE A 419 -18.82 -59.80 19.37
N PRO A 420 -18.18 -59.49 20.51
CA PRO A 420 -18.95 -58.88 21.60
C PRO A 420 -18.23 -57.78 22.40
N LYS A 421 -19.07 -56.93 23.00
CA LYS A 421 -18.85 -55.73 23.82
C LYS A 421 -18.04 -55.96 25.11
N LYS A 422 -17.35 -54.91 25.59
CA LYS A 422 -17.38 -54.54 27.03
C LYS A 422 -17.04 -53.06 27.26
N ASP A 423 -17.85 -52.45 28.14
CA ASP A 423 -17.80 -51.07 28.63
C ASP A 423 -16.55 -50.76 29.48
N LEU A 424 -16.13 -49.49 29.48
CA LEU A 424 -15.92 -48.59 30.63
C LEU A 424 -14.82 -47.53 30.38
N SER A 425 -15.26 -46.27 30.52
CA SER A 425 -14.60 -44.98 30.83
C SER A 425 -13.06 -44.76 30.76
N PRO A 426 -12.64 -43.50 30.48
CA PRO A 426 -11.27 -43.16 30.08
C PRO A 426 -10.36 -42.85 31.28
N GLN A 427 -9.13 -43.36 31.26
CA GLN A 427 -8.02 -42.76 32.00
C GLN A 427 -6.79 -42.54 31.09
N ARG A 428 -6.25 -41.33 31.24
CA ARG A 428 -5.16 -40.66 30.52
C ARG A 428 -3.89 -41.49 30.41
N SER A 429 -3.17 -41.34 29.30
CA SER A 429 -1.87 -40.65 29.20
C SER A 429 -1.28 -40.84 27.77
N PRO A 430 -0.17 -40.20 27.39
CA PRO A 430 -0.16 -39.03 26.50
C PRO A 430 0.60 -39.32 25.18
N ASN A 431 0.67 -38.31 24.32
CA ASN A 431 1.49 -38.19 23.10
C ASN A 431 0.83 -38.58 21.78
N SER A 432 0.20 -37.59 21.18
CA SER A 432 0.53 -37.19 19.82
C SER A 432 0.31 -35.68 19.73
N GLU A 433 1.40 -34.91 19.81
CA GLU A 433 1.41 -33.49 19.42
C GLU A 433 0.98 -33.42 17.96
N THR A 434 -0.32 -33.27 17.79
CA THR A 434 -0.92 -32.76 16.58
C THR A 434 -0.91 -31.26 16.82
N GLU A 435 -0.26 -30.50 15.96
CA GLU A 435 -0.28 -29.04 16.02
C GLU A 435 -1.74 -28.57 15.97
N GLU A 436 -2.33 -28.40 17.15
CA GLU A 436 -3.62 -27.76 17.32
C GLU A 436 -3.45 -26.33 16.83
N SER A 437 -4.16 -25.99 15.76
CA SER A 437 -4.38 -24.63 15.32
C SER A 437 -4.86 -23.79 16.51
N GLN A 438 -3.93 -23.07 17.14
CA GLN A 438 -4.20 -22.14 18.23
C GLN A 438 -5.19 -21.09 17.74
N GLY A 439 -6.48 -21.25 18.10
CA GLY A 439 -7.49 -20.24 17.83
C GLY A 439 -7.14 -18.94 18.54
N LEU A 440 -7.38 -17.79 17.88
CA LEU A 440 -7.30 -16.49 18.54
C LEU A 440 -8.34 -16.46 19.67
N SER A 441 -7.88 -16.33 20.92
CA SER A 441 -8.74 -16.08 22.07
C SER A 441 -8.92 -14.57 22.23
N LEU A 442 -10.07 -14.06 21.81
CA LEU A 442 -10.46 -12.65 21.94
C LEU A 442 -11.60 -12.54 22.95
N ASP A 443 -11.59 -11.48 23.74
CA ASP A 443 -12.66 -11.18 24.69
C ASP A 443 -13.24 -9.79 24.43
N VAL A 444 -14.39 -9.52 25.06
CA VAL A 444 -15.09 -8.22 24.94
C VAL A 444 -14.22 -7.06 25.42
N THR A 445 -13.33 -7.30 26.41
CA THR A 445 -12.48 -6.26 27.00
C THR A 445 -11.39 -5.79 26.03
N ASP A 446 -10.96 -6.64 25.09
CA ASP A 446 -10.04 -6.28 24.02
C ASP A 446 -10.62 -5.19 23.09
N PHE A 447 -11.94 -5.12 22.98
CA PHE A 447 -12.67 -4.17 22.13
C PHE A 447 -13.63 -3.29 22.94
N GLU A 448 -13.27 -2.97 24.18
CA GLU A 448 -14.07 -2.06 25.00
C GLU A 448 -13.84 -0.59 24.62
N CYS A 449 -14.92 0.17 24.45
CA CYS A 449 -14.83 1.60 24.23
C CYS A 449 -14.62 2.34 25.55
N ALA A 450 -13.51 3.06 25.70
CA ALA A 450 -13.19 3.84 26.89
C ALA A 450 -14.16 5.00 27.23
N LEU A 451 -15.19 5.25 26.40
CA LEU A 451 -16.20 6.29 26.62
C LEU A 451 -17.51 5.72 27.17
N CYS A 452 -17.99 4.61 26.61
CA CYS A 452 -19.24 3.98 27.04
C CYS A 452 -19.03 2.71 27.87
N MET A 453 -17.80 2.21 27.98
CA MET A 453 -17.43 0.98 28.69
C MET A 453 -18.21 -0.25 28.19
N ARG A 454 -18.53 -0.26 26.90
CA ARG A 454 -19.22 -1.35 26.19
C ARG A 454 -18.37 -1.77 25.00
N LEU A 455 -18.71 -2.92 24.40
CA LEU A 455 -18.14 -3.35 23.13
C LEU A 455 -18.22 -2.21 22.08
N LEU A 456 -17.10 -2.00 21.39
CA LEU A 456 -16.97 -1.06 20.28
C LEU A 456 -18.03 -1.36 19.21
N PHE A 457 -18.81 -0.34 18.85
CA PHE A 457 -19.79 -0.39 17.77
C PHE A 457 -19.41 0.67 16.75
N GLU A 458 -19.27 0.27 15.47
CA GLU A 458 -18.67 1.10 14.41
C GLU A 458 -17.34 1.72 14.87
N PRO A 459 -16.29 0.91 15.13
CA PRO A 459 -15.05 1.38 15.74
C PRO A 459 -14.33 2.37 14.83
N VAL A 460 -13.99 3.56 15.32
CA VAL A 460 -13.23 4.58 14.58
C VAL A 460 -11.93 4.89 15.29
N THR A 461 -10.81 4.78 14.57
CA THR A 461 -9.48 5.10 15.09
C THR A 461 -9.03 6.50 14.68
N THR A 462 -8.75 7.33 15.68
CA THR A 462 -8.20 8.68 15.52
C THR A 462 -6.73 8.65 15.06
N PRO A 463 -6.18 9.74 14.47
CA PRO A 463 -4.79 9.85 14.05
C PRO A 463 -3.79 9.70 15.19
N CYS A 464 -4.21 10.01 16.42
CA CYS A 464 -3.43 9.79 17.63
C CYS A 464 -3.39 8.31 18.07
N GLY A 465 -4.13 7.42 17.40
CA GLY A 465 -4.08 5.96 17.59
C GLY A 465 -5.16 5.40 18.51
N HIS A 466 -6.00 6.24 19.13
CA HIS A 466 -7.08 5.79 20.01
C HIS A 466 -8.34 5.45 19.22
N THR A 467 -9.04 4.38 19.63
CA THR A 467 -10.23 3.84 18.98
C THR A 467 -11.46 3.99 19.88
N PHE A 468 -12.59 4.40 19.31
CA PHE A 468 -13.85 4.63 20.01
C PHE A 468 -15.03 4.15 19.16
N CYS A 469 -16.23 4.01 19.74
CA CYS A 469 -17.45 3.95 18.92
C CYS A 469 -17.59 5.25 18.13
N LEU A 470 -18.05 5.20 16.88
CA LEU A 470 -18.31 6.37 16.05
C LEU A 470 -19.12 7.44 16.80
N LYS A 471 -20.29 7.06 17.32
CA LYS A 471 -21.20 7.96 18.03
C LYS A 471 -20.64 8.52 19.33
N CYS A 472 -19.80 7.75 20.04
CA CYS A 472 -19.14 8.23 21.25
C CYS A 472 -18.10 9.30 20.93
N LEU A 473 -17.28 9.09 19.88
CA LEU A 473 -16.29 10.07 19.44
C LEU A 473 -16.96 11.36 18.96
N GLU A 474 -17.97 11.26 18.10
CA GLU A 474 -18.71 12.43 17.61
C GLU A 474 -19.28 13.27 18.76
N ARG A 475 -19.84 12.61 19.78
CA ARG A 475 -20.39 13.29 20.98
C ARG A 475 -19.31 14.04 21.75
N CYS A 476 -18.12 13.48 21.91
CA CYS A 476 -17.02 14.21 22.56
C CYS A 476 -16.56 15.41 21.73
N LEU A 477 -16.55 15.25 20.41
CA LEU A 477 -16.11 16.29 19.47
C LEU A 477 -17.11 17.46 19.34
N ASP A 478 -18.38 17.26 19.73
CA ASP A 478 -19.35 18.36 19.88
C ASP A 478 -18.94 19.37 20.96
N HIS A 479 -18.20 18.94 21.99
CA HIS A 479 -17.73 19.79 23.08
C HIS A 479 -16.33 20.36 22.84
N ALA A 480 -15.40 19.54 22.37
CA ALA A 480 -14.02 19.97 22.16
C ALA A 480 -13.34 19.16 21.03
N PRO A 481 -12.53 19.81 20.17
CA PRO A 481 -11.84 19.16 19.05
C PRO A 481 -10.58 18.40 19.50
N HIS A 482 -10.66 17.64 20.59
CA HIS A 482 -9.53 16.94 21.18
C HIS A 482 -9.86 15.46 21.42
N CYS A 483 -8.84 14.61 21.34
CA CYS A 483 -8.98 13.21 21.73
C CYS A 483 -9.35 13.10 23.23
N PRO A 484 -10.39 12.34 23.60
CA PRO A 484 -10.78 12.17 25.00
C PRO A 484 -9.71 11.53 25.89
N LEU A 485 -8.81 10.72 25.31
CA LEU A 485 -7.79 9.99 26.06
C LEU A 485 -6.47 10.75 26.17
N CYS A 486 -5.92 11.25 25.06
CA CYS A 486 -4.60 11.88 25.06
C CYS A 486 -4.61 13.41 24.85
N LYS A 487 -5.77 14.02 24.64
CA LYS A 487 -5.94 15.47 24.38
C LYS A 487 -5.24 15.99 23.12
N ASP A 488 -4.77 15.12 22.23
CA ASP A 488 -4.26 15.52 20.91
C ASP A 488 -5.38 16.21 20.09
N LYS A 489 -5.03 17.21 19.28
CA LYS A 489 -5.98 17.96 18.45
C LYS A 489 -6.52 17.09 17.31
N LEU A 490 -7.84 17.10 17.14
CA LEU A 490 -8.58 16.35 16.11
C LEU A 490 -9.34 17.26 15.14
N SER A 491 -8.94 18.55 15.02
CA SER A 491 -9.63 19.56 14.22
C SER A 491 -9.81 19.16 12.74
N GLU A 492 -8.83 18.49 12.13
CA GLU A 492 -8.92 18.03 10.74
C GLU A 492 -10.00 16.95 10.52
N LEU A 493 -10.22 16.07 11.50
CA LEU A 493 -11.32 15.09 11.44
C LEU A 493 -12.67 15.74 11.58
N LEU A 494 -12.77 16.73 12.46
CA LEU A 494 -14.00 17.51 12.61
C LEU A 494 -14.34 18.29 11.34
N ALA A 495 -13.34 18.92 10.72
CA ALA A 495 -13.53 19.69 9.50
C ALA A 495 -13.93 18.81 8.30
N SER A 496 -13.33 17.62 8.18
CA SER A 496 -13.62 16.69 7.08
C SER A 496 -14.81 15.77 7.32
N ARG A 497 -15.26 15.63 8.59
CA ARG A 497 -16.23 14.63 9.06
C ARG A 497 -15.97 13.21 8.55
N ASN A 498 -14.72 12.90 8.26
CA ASN A 498 -14.34 11.64 7.62
C ASN A 498 -14.02 10.58 8.68
N PHE A 499 -15.06 10.10 9.36
CA PHE A 499 -14.98 9.06 10.39
C PHE A 499 -15.16 7.69 9.76
N ASN A 500 -14.12 7.18 9.09
CA ASN A 500 -14.18 5.83 8.54
C ASN A 500 -14.00 4.78 9.63
N ILE A 501 -14.77 3.70 9.51
CA ILE A 501 -14.69 2.55 10.39
C ILE A 501 -13.32 1.90 10.23
N THR A 502 -12.71 1.53 11.35
CA THR A 502 -11.49 0.73 11.40
C THR A 502 -11.83 -0.70 11.00
N VAL A 503 -11.75 -0.97 9.69
CA VAL A 503 -12.18 -2.22 9.04
C VAL A 503 -11.68 -3.47 9.76
N LEU A 504 -10.40 -3.47 10.16
CA LEU A 504 -9.82 -4.62 10.85
C LEU A 504 -10.43 -4.85 12.25
N ALA A 505 -10.74 -3.78 12.99
CA ALA A 505 -11.37 -3.93 14.31
C ALA A 505 -12.82 -4.42 14.17
N GLU A 506 -13.56 -3.89 13.20
CA GLU A 506 -14.93 -4.33 12.90
C GLU A 506 -14.98 -5.80 12.47
N GLU A 507 -14.11 -6.22 11.55
CA GLU A 507 -14.03 -7.62 11.09
C GLU A 507 -13.69 -8.59 12.24
N LEU A 508 -12.78 -8.19 13.15
CA LEU A 508 -12.44 -9.01 14.31
C LEU A 508 -13.61 -9.12 15.30
N ILE A 509 -14.31 -8.02 15.57
CA ILE A 509 -15.50 -8.04 16.44
C ILE A 509 -16.59 -8.91 15.81
N PHE A 510 -16.91 -8.70 14.54
CA PHE A 510 -17.93 -9.47 13.82
C PHE A 510 -17.66 -10.98 13.85
N ARG A 511 -16.40 -11.37 13.70
CA ARG A 511 -16.03 -12.77 13.54
C ARG A 511 -15.84 -13.53 14.85
N TYR A 512 -15.33 -12.85 15.88
CA TYR A 512 -14.98 -13.49 17.15
C TYR A 512 -15.95 -13.16 18.29
N LEU A 513 -16.75 -12.10 18.18
CA LEU A 513 -17.73 -11.65 19.17
C LEU A 513 -19.12 -11.37 18.54
N PRO A 514 -19.69 -12.31 17.73
CA PRO A 514 -20.91 -12.06 16.97
C PRO A 514 -22.14 -11.86 17.87
N ASP A 515 -22.25 -12.62 18.95
CA ASP A 515 -23.39 -12.57 19.86
C ASP A 515 -23.39 -11.24 20.64
N GLU A 516 -22.23 -10.82 21.14
CA GLU A 516 -22.06 -9.55 21.83
C GLU A 516 -22.23 -8.36 20.90
N LEU A 517 -21.81 -8.48 19.63
CA LEU A 517 -22.09 -7.47 18.61
C LEU A 517 -23.59 -7.35 18.32
N SER A 518 -24.30 -8.48 18.25
CA SER A 518 -25.76 -8.52 18.06
C SER A 518 -26.49 -7.86 19.22
N ASP A 519 -26.12 -8.18 20.46
CA ASP A 519 -26.65 -7.54 21.66
C ASP A 519 -26.34 -6.03 21.67
N ARG A 520 -25.12 -5.66 21.30
CA ARG A 520 -24.69 -4.26 21.22
C ARG A 520 -25.49 -3.47 20.19
N LYS A 521 -25.83 -4.09 19.06
CA LYS A 521 -26.67 -3.52 18.01
C LYS A 521 -28.12 -3.36 18.48
N ARG A 522 -28.68 -4.39 19.14
CA ARG A 522 -30.04 -4.31 19.73
C ARG A 522 -30.15 -3.13 20.70
N ILE A 523 -29.20 -2.98 21.62
CA ILE A 523 -29.17 -1.85 22.58
C ILE A 523 -29.09 -0.50 21.84
N TYR A 524 -28.27 -0.42 20.79
CA TYR A 524 -28.18 0.81 19.99
C TYR A 524 -29.51 1.15 19.31
N ASP A 525 -30.17 0.17 18.70
CA ASP A 525 -31.44 0.36 18.01
C ASP A 525 -32.57 0.74 18.98
N GLU A 526 -32.60 0.14 20.17
CA GLU A 526 -33.51 0.51 21.27
C GLU A 526 -33.28 1.95 21.72
N GLU A 527 -32.03 2.35 21.99
CA GLU A 527 -31.67 3.72 22.37
C GLU A 527 -32.06 4.74 21.28
N MET A 528 -31.89 4.40 20.01
CA MET A 528 -32.29 5.26 18.87
C MET A 528 -33.81 5.35 18.73
N SER A 529 -34.53 4.25 18.94
CA SER A 529 -35.98 4.21 18.93
C SER A 529 -36.58 5.11 20.02
N GLU A 530 -36.04 5.03 21.25
CA GLU A 530 -36.45 5.91 22.35
C GLU A 530 -36.24 7.39 22.02
N LEU A 531 -35.11 7.75 21.41
CA LEU A 531 -34.79 9.12 21.01
C LEU A 531 -35.65 9.63 19.84
N SER A 532 -36.32 8.74 19.10
CA SER A 532 -37.18 9.10 17.97
C SER A 532 -38.62 9.48 18.39
N ASN A 533 -38.96 9.34 19.67
CA ASN A 533 -40.30 9.60 20.16
C ASN A 533 -40.65 11.10 20.08
N LEU A 534 -41.79 11.41 19.43
CA LEU A 534 -42.26 12.79 19.19
C LEU A 534 -43.36 13.25 20.15
N THR A 535 -43.63 12.49 21.22
CA THR A 535 -44.54 12.88 22.30
C THR A 535 -43.91 12.74 23.68
N ARG A 536 -42.90 11.88 23.84
CA ARG A 536 -42.16 11.67 25.09
C ARG A 536 -40.69 12.03 24.91
N ASP A 537 -40.10 12.67 25.93
CA ASP A 537 -38.70 13.12 25.92
C ASP A 537 -38.29 13.91 24.65
N VAL A 538 -39.24 14.65 24.07
CA VAL A 538 -39.02 15.46 22.88
C VAL A 538 -37.90 16.47 23.16
N PRO A 539 -36.86 16.58 22.31
CA PRO A 539 -35.79 17.55 22.51
C PRO A 539 -36.33 18.99 22.38
N ILE A 540 -36.05 19.83 23.38
CA ILE A 540 -36.54 21.22 23.43
C ILE A 540 -35.37 22.22 23.32
N PHE A 541 -35.42 23.05 22.29
CA PHE A 541 -34.62 24.25 22.13
C PHE A 541 -35.30 25.42 22.86
N VAL A 542 -34.55 26.13 23.71
CA VAL A 542 -35.09 27.23 24.53
C VAL A 542 -34.50 28.53 24.02
N CYS A 543 -35.29 29.32 23.27
CA CYS A 543 -34.78 30.56 22.68
C CYS A 543 -35.87 31.59 22.37
N ALA A 544 -36.68 31.34 21.35
CA ALA A 544 -37.62 32.30 20.79
C ALA A 544 -39.00 31.69 20.56
N MET A 545 -39.99 32.56 20.34
CA MET A 545 -41.31 32.11 19.90
C MET A 545 -41.21 31.52 18.49
N ALA A 546 -41.76 30.33 18.32
CA ALA A 546 -41.96 29.71 17.01
C ALA A 546 -43.47 29.50 16.79
N PHE A 547 -43.88 29.60 15.52
CA PHE A 547 -45.27 29.43 15.12
C PHE A 547 -45.37 28.40 13.98
N PRO A 548 -46.50 27.69 13.87
CA PRO A 548 -46.75 26.81 12.74
C PRO A 548 -46.57 27.53 11.41
N THR A 549 -46.02 26.84 10.42
CA THR A 549 -45.75 27.32 9.04
C THR A 549 -44.72 28.45 8.90
N VAL A 550 -44.24 29.03 10.00
CA VAL A 550 -43.28 30.14 9.96
C VAL A 550 -41.84 29.61 9.94
N PRO A 551 -40.98 30.07 9.00
CA PRO A 551 -39.56 29.74 9.00
C PRO A 551 -38.84 30.22 10.27
N CYS A 552 -37.90 29.41 10.76
CA CYS A 552 -37.12 29.67 11.96
C CYS A 552 -35.66 29.24 11.73
N PRO A 553 -34.85 30.08 11.06
CA PRO A 553 -33.43 29.82 10.89
C PRO A 553 -32.69 30.01 12.22
N LEU A 554 -31.83 29.06 12.58
CA LEU A 554 -31.11 29.04 13.86
C LEU A 554 -29.61 28.91 13.65
N HIS A 555 -28.83 29.73 14.35
CA HIS A 555 -27.39 29.52 14.48
C HIS A 555 -27.10 28.74 15.77
N VAL A 556 -26.72 27.47 15.61
CA VAL A 556 -26.46 26.53 16.70
C VAL A 556 -24.96 26.38 16.91
N PHE A 557 -24.44 27.05 17.94
CA PHE A 557 -23.02 26.99 18.31
C PHE A 557 -22.77 26.27 19.64
N GLU A 558 -23.76 26.24 20.55
CA GLU A 558 -23.61 25.57 21.84
C GLU A 558 -23.50 24.04 21.71
N PRO A 559 -22.50 23.39 22.33
CA PRO A 559 -22.27 21.94 22.22
C PRO A 559 -23.50 21.07 22.49
N ARG A 560 -24.30 21.40 23.52
CA ARG A 560 -25.51 20.66 23.88
C ARG A 560 -26.56 20.65 22.77
N TYR A 561 -26.72 21.76 22.06
CA TYR A 561 -27.69 21.89 20.98
C TYR A 561 -27.14 21.33 19.67
N ARG A 562 -25.82 21.34 19.46
CA ARG A 562 -25.18 20.61 18.36
C ARG A 562 -25.47 19.11 18.45
N LEU A 563 -25.32 18.53 19.63
CA LEU A 563 -25.71 17.14 19.91
C LEU A 563 -27.21 16.92 19.66
N MET A 564 -28.06 17.83 20.16
CA MET A 564 -29.51 17.75 19.97
C MET A 564 -29.91 17.69 18.48
N ILE A 565 -29.40 18.62 17.67
CA ILE A 565 -29.68 18.66 16.23
C ILE A 565 -29.14 17.42 15.52
N ARG A 566 -27.92 16.98 15.85
CA ARG A 566 -27.34 15.77 15.28
C ARG A 566 -28.21 14.54 15.56
N ARG A 567 -28.70 14.37 16.79
CA ARG A 567 -29.64 13.29 17.14
C ARG A 567 -30.93 13.36 16.35
N CYS A 568 -31.52 14.54 16.18
CA CYS A 568 -32.73 14.70 15.36
C CYS A 568 -32.50 14.25 13.91
N MET A 569 -31.29 14.47 13.38
CA MET A 569 -30.90 14.01 12.04
C MET A 569 -30.62 12.49 12.01
N GLU A 570 -29.95 11.95 13.02
CA GLU A 570 -29.57 10.53 13.13
C GLU A 570 -30.78 9.61 13.34
N THR A 571 -31.74 10.00 14.18
CA THR A 571 -32.97 9.23 14.39
C THR A 571 -33.95 9.33 13.21
N GLY A 572 -33.69 10.24 12.27
CA GLY A 572 -34.54 10.49 11.11
C GLY A 572 -35.81 11.30 11.42
N THR A 573 -36.07 11.66 12.67
CA THR A 573 -37.26 12.47 13.02
C THR A 573 -37.21 13.86 12.41
N LYS A 574 -36.00 14.42 12.28
CA LYS A 574 -35.73 15.80 11.82
C LYS A 574 -36.59 16.83 12.56
N ARG A 575 -36.93 16.58 13.81
CA ARG A 575 -37.90 17.38 14.57
C ARG A 575 -37.44 17.66 15.99
N PHE A 576 -37.72 18.87 16.46
CA PHE A 576 -37.46 19.29 17.84
C PHE A 576 -38.47 20.36 18.26
N GLY A 577 -38.78 20.44 19.55
CA GLY A 577 -39.66 21.45 20.09
C GLY A 577 -38.92 22.76 20.37
N MET A 578 -39.61 23.89 20.19
CA MET A 578 -39.14 25.22 20.57
C MET A 578 -40.06 25.79 21.64
N CYS A 579 -39.48 26.19 22.77
CA CYS A 579 -40.19 26.83 23.88
C CYS A 579 -39.49 28.11 24.33
N LEU A 580 -40.22 28.99 25.02
CA LEU A 580 -39.62 30.08 25.77
C LEU A 580 -39.13 29.58 27.13
N SER A 581 -38.16 30.30 27.69
CA SER A 581 -37.76 30.11 29.08
C SER A 581 -38.84 30.67 30.01
N ALA A 582 -39.26 29.89 31.01
CA ALA A 582 -40.14 30.36 32.08
C ALA A 582 -39.32 30.63 33.36
N GLU A 583 -39.58 31.76 34.03
CA GLU A 583 -38.81 32.22 35.19
C GLU A 583 -38.77 31.22 36.37
N HIS A 584 -39.81 30.39 36.52
CA HIS A 584 -39.96 29.46 37.65
C HIS A 584 -40.13 27.98 37.26
N ALA A 585 -40.48 27.70 35.99
CA ALA A 585 -40.83 26.37 35.51
C ALA A 585 -39.85 25.82 34.46
N GLY A 586 -38.76 26.53 34.15
CA GLY A 586 -37.78 26.14 33.14
C GLY A 586 -38.26 26.33 31.69
N LEU A 587 -39.41 25.76 31.33
CA LEU A 587 -40.04 25.87 30.01
C LEU A 587 -41.41 26.55 30.08
N SER A 588 -41.80 27.22 28.99
CA SER A 588 -43.18 27.69 28.79
C SER A 588 -44.17 26.54 28.67
N GLU A 589 -45.42 26.78 29.09
CA GLU A 589 -46.51 25.81 29.03
C GLU A 589 -46.84 25.37 27.60
N TYR A 590 -46.67 26.26 26.62
CA TYR A 590 -46.90 25.99 25.21
C TYR A 590 -45.61 26.17 24.40
N GLY A 591 -45.52 25.43 23.29
CA GLY A 591 -44.42 25.49 22.34
C GLY A 591 -44.85 25.11 20.94
N CYS A 592 -43.91 25.17 20.01
CA CYS A 592 -44.11 24.75 18.63
C CYS A 592 -43.07 23.71 18.24
N MET A 593 -43.53 22.61 17.65
CA MET A 593 -42.68 21.61 17.03
C MET A 593 -42.13 22.20 15.73
N LEU A 594 -40.83 22.10 15.55
CA LEU A 594 -40.11 22.52 14.36
C LEU A 594 -39.63 21.29 13.58
N GLU A 595 -39.68 21.39 12.25
CA GLU A 595 -39.09 20.41 11.34
C GLU A 595 -37.86 21.02 10.64
N ILE A 596 -36.75 20.29 10.69
CA ILE A 596 -35.47 20.65 10.08
C ILE A 596 -35.56 20.38 8.56
N LYS A 597 -35.33 21.42 7.77
CA LYS A 597 -35.27 21.35 6.30
C LYS A 597 -33.85 21.19 5.79
N ASP A 598 -32.91 21.95 6.34
CA ASP A 598 -31.48 21.88 5.97
C ASP A 598 -30.59 22.12 7.20
N VAL A 599 -29.39 21.55 7.18
CA VAL A 599 -28.36 21.77 8.21
C VAL A 599 -27.02 21.97 7.55
N ARG A 600 -26.41 23.14 7.76
CA ARG A 600 -25.09 23.48 7.25
C ARG A 600 -24.11 23.57 8.41
N THR A 601 -23.17 22.63 8.47
CA THR A 601 -22.17 22.57 9.55
C THR A 601 -20.85 23.20 9.11
N PHE A 602 -20.23 23.98 10.00
CA PHE A 602 -18.98 24.68 9.77
C PHE A 602 -17.78 23.95 10.40
N PRO A 603 -16.52 24.29 10.05
CA PRO A 603 -15.32 23.63 10.58
C PRO A 603 -15.07 23.82 12.09
N ASP A 604 -15.60 24.89 12.68
CA ASP A 604 -15.64 25.08 14.14
C ASP A 604 -16.71 24.19 14.82
N GLY A 605 -17.50 23.51 13.98
CA GLY A 605 -18.59 22.62 14.31
C GLY A 605 -19.91 23.33 14.64
N SER A 606 -19.96 24.66 14.59
CA SER A 606 -21.23 25.38 14.61
C SER A 606 -22.09 24.97 13.41
N SER A 607 -23.40 25.20 13.48
CA SER A 607 -24.30 24.85 12.39
C SER A 607 -25.36 25.93 12.19
N VAL A 608 -25.72 26.20 10.94
CA VAL A 608 -26.95 26.90 10.59
C VAL A 608 -28.01 25.86 10.28
N VAL A 609 -29.13 25.93 11.00
CA VAL A 609 -30.27 25.01 10.88
C VAL A 609 -31.43 25.79 10.32
N ASP A 610 -31.90 25.41 9.13
CA ASP A 610 -33.11 25.94 8.55
C ASP A 610 -34.28 25.06 9.01
N ALA A 611 -35.17 25.61 9.84
CA ALA A 611 -36.33 24.90 10.35
C ALA A 611 -37.63 25.64 10.05
N ILE A 612 -38.76 24.93 10.08
CA ILE A 612 -40.11 25.50 9.94
C ILE A 612 -41.04 24.95 11.02
N GLY A 613 -41.91 25.79 11.56
CA GLY A 613 -42.92 25.31 12.51
C GLY A 613 -43.94 24.41 11.85
N ILE A 614 -44.36 23.34 12.54
CA ILE A 614 -45.32 22.37 12.02
C ILE A 614 -46.59 22.26 12.87
N SER A 615 -46.44 22.15 14.18
CA SER A 615 -47.55 21.84 15.09
C SER A 615 -47.34 22.52 16.42
N ARG A 616 -48.44 22.82 17.11
CA ARG A 616 -48.42 23.38 18.46
C ARG A 616 -48.49 22.26 19.47
N PHE A 617 -47.93 22.48 20.65
CA PHE A 617 -48.03 21.53 21.75
C PHE A 617 -48.10 22.20 23.11
N ARG A 618 -48.64 21.47 24.07
CA ARG A 618 -48.62 21.76 25.49
C ARG A 618 -47.56 20.89 26.16
N VAL A 619 -46.75 21.48 27.04
CA VAL A 619 -45.76 20.77 27.86
C VAL A 619 -46.50 20.14 29.04
N LEU A 620 -46.43 18.81 29.16
CA LEU A 620 -47.00 18.06 30.28
C LEU A 620 -46.00 17.93 31.42
N SER A 621 -44.75 17.62 31.09
CA SER A 621 -43.63 17.59 32.04
C SER A 621 -42.32 17.84 31.29
N HIS A 622 -41.28 18.28 31.98
CA HIS A 622 -39.97 18.49 31.38
C HIS A 622 -38.85 17.86 32.22
N ARG A 623 -37.78 17.46 31.53
CA ARG A 623 -36.59 16.82 32.08
C ARG A 623 -35.35 17.40 31.41
N HIS A 624 -34.18 16.91 31.84
CA HIS A 624 -32.89 17.30 31.26
C HIS A 624 -32.16 16.04 30.79
N ARG A 625 -31.65 16.06 29.55
CA ARG A 625 -30.88 14.95 28.98
C ARG A 625 -29.67 15.50 28.26
N ASP A 626 -28.48 15.03 28.63
CA ASP A 626 -27.21 15.36 27.95
C ASP A 626 -26.95 16.87 27.76
N GLY A 627 -27.45 17.70 28.69
CA GLY A 627 -27.21 19.14 28.69
C GLY A 627 -28.32 20.00 28.08
N TYR A 628 -29.32 19.43 27.39
CA TYR A 628 -30.48 20.15 26.84
C TYR A 628 -31.81 19.67 27.45
N ASN A 629 -32.86 20.50 27.36
CA ASN A 629 -34.18 20.20 27.93
C ASN A 629 -34.92 19.17 27.07
N THR A 630 -35.64 18.24 27.70
CA THR A 630 -36.61 17.36 27.04
C THR A 630 -37.99 17.56 27.64
N ALA A 631 -39.05 17.24 26.90
CA ALA A 631 -40.41 17.34 27.41
C ALA A 631 -41.31 16.20 26.94
N ASP A 632 -42.22 15.80 27.83
CA ASP A 632 -43.42 15.06 27.42
C ASP A 632 -44.47 16.09 27.01
N ILE A 633 -45.07 15.89 25.84
CA ILE A 633 -45.92 16.87 25.19
C ILE A 633 -47.26 16.28 24.75
N GLU A 634 -48.24 17.16 24.64
CA GLU A 634 -49.54 16.90 24.02
C GLU A 634 -49.73 17.84 22.84
N TYR A 635 -50.03 17.30 21.65
CA TYR A 635 -50.29 18.13 20.48
C TYR A 635 -51.60 18.89 20.61
N LEU A 636 -51.60 20.14 20.15
CA LEU A 636 -52.78 21.00 20.17
C LEU A 636 -53.32 21.19 18.75
N GLU A 637 -54.63 20.98 18.62
CA GLU A 637 -55.38 21.20 17.39
C GLU A 637 -56.51 22.21 17.66
N ASP A 638 -56.93 22.91 16.61
CA ASP A 638 -58.09 23.78 16.68
C ASP A 638 -59.38 22.95 16.70
N GLU A 639 -60.30 23.36 17.57
CA GLU A 639 -61.64 22.81 17.63
C GLU A 639 -62.41 23.14 16.35
N LYS A 640 -62.95 22.11 15.70
CA LYS A 640 -63.70 22.26 14.46
C LYS A 640 -65.14 22.69 14.73
N VAL A 641 -65.62 23.65 13.94
CA VAL A 641 -67.03 24.11 13.95
C VAL A 641 -67.71 23.77 12.63
N GLU A 642 -69.00 23.45 12.68
CA GLU A 642 -69.83 23.02 11.54
C GLU A 642 -71.11 23.88 11.42
N GLY A 643 -71.78 23.80 10.27
CA GLY A 643 -73.07 24.46 10.04
C GLY A 643 -73.02 25.99 10.10
N PRO A 644 -73.97 26.68 10.77
CA PRO A 644 -74.02 28.15 10.76
C PRO A 644 -72.79 28.79 11.42
N GLU A 645 -72.18 28.13 12.41
CA GLU A 645 -70.97 28.63 13.06
C GLU A 645 -69.75 28.60 12.12
N TYR A 646 -69.70 27.62 11.21
CA TYR A 646 -68.70 27.54 10.15
C TYR A 646 -68.83 28.74 9.19
N GLU A 647 -70.04 29.08 8.77
CA GLU A 647 -70.27 30.20 7.85
C GLU A 647 -69.84 31.53 8.47
N GLU A 648 -70.15 31.75 9.75
CA GLU A 648 -69.67 32.91 10.51
C GLU A 648 -68.13 32.94 10.61
N LEU A 649 -67.51 31.77 10.86
CA LEU A 649 -66.07 31.64 10.95
C LEU A 649 -65.40 31.94 9.61
N ALA A 650 -65.93 31.41 8.51
CA ALA A 650 -65.42 31.65 7.16
C ALA A 650 -65.51 33.14 6.78
N ALA A 651 -66.64 33.80 7.07
CA ALA A 651 -66.79 35.23 6.86
C ALA A 651 -65.82 36.06 7.72
N LEU A 652 -65.60 35.66 8.98
CA LEU A 652 -64.63 36.29 9.87
C LEU A 652 -63.19 36.09 9.35
N HIS A 653 -62.84 34.88 8.94
CA HIS A 653 -61.54 34.54 8.35
C HIS A 653 -61.22 35.44 7.17
N ASP A 654 -62.15 35.58 6.22
CA ASP A 654 -61.96 36.41 5.02
C ASP A 654 -61.82 37.89 5.38
N SER A 655 -62.65 38.37 6.31
CA SER A 655 -62.58 39.75 6.80
C SER A 655 -61.25 40.06 7.48
N VAL A 656 -60.71 39.15 8.30
CA VAL A 656 -59.47 39.37 9.05
C VAL A 656 -58.25 39.19 8.15
N HIS A 657 -58.30 38.27 7.20
CA HIS A 657 -57.28 38.15 6.15
C HIS A 657 -57.16 39.46 5.37
N GLN A 658 -58.27 40.00 4.87
CA GLN A 658 -58.27 41.27 4.12
C GLN A 658 -57.73 42.44 4.95
N GLN A 659 -58.07 42.50 6.25
CA GLN A 659 -57.51 43.51 7.15
C GLN A 659 -56.00 43.34 7.35
N SER A 660 -55.51 42.11 7.42
CA SER A 660 -54.07 41.80 7.55
C SER A 660 -53.30 42.23 6.30
N VAL A 661 -53.83 41.92 5.11
CA VAL A 661 -53.26 42.36 3.83
C VAL A 661 -53.25 43.89 3.72
N SER A 662 -54.37 44.54 4.06
CA SER A 662 -54.46 46.01 4.04
C SER A 662 -53.47 46.66 5.01
N TRP A 663 -53.31 46.09 6.21
CA TRP A 663 -52.35 46.56 7.18
C TRP A 663 -50.92 46.42 6.66
N PHE A 664 -50.54 45.24 6.14
CA PHE A 664 -49.22 45.02 5.58
C PHE A 664 -48.93 45.96 4.40
N ALA A 665 -49.91 46.17 3.51
CA ALA A 665 -49.81 47.11 2.40
C ALA A 665 -49.60 48.57 2.86
N SER A 666 -50.12 48.95 4.02
CA SER A 666 -49.96 50.29 4.60
C SER A 666 -48.59 50.56 5.23
N LEU A 667 -47.76 49.53 5.42
CA LEU A 667 -46.41 49.68 5.98
C LEU A 667 -45.47 50.41 5.00
N GLN A 668 -44.46 51.08 5.54
CA GLN A 668 -43.38 51.68 4.75
C GLN A 668 -42.55 50.59 4.06
N ASP A 669 -42.03 50.87 2.85
CA ASP A 669 -41.32 49.88 2.03
C ASP A 669 -40.11 49.27 2.74
N ARG A 670 -39.34 50.09 3.48
CA ARG A 670 -38.22 49.60 4.30
C ARG A 670 -38.66 48.54 5.33
N MET A 671 -39.81 48.73 5.97
CA MET A 671 -40.33 47.76 6.94
C MET A 671 -40.82 46.49 6.24
N LYS A 672 -41.47 46.63 5.08
CA LYS A 672 -41.91 45.48 4.27
C LYS A 672 -40.72 44.63 3.84
N GLU A 673 -39.66 45.24 3.31
CA GLU A 673 -38.43 44.54 2.89
C GLU A 673 -37.81 43.77 4.05
N GLN A 674 -37.72 44.36 5.25
CA GLN A 674 -37.20 43.70 6.44
C GLN A 674 -38.06 42.50 6.87
N ILE A 675 -39.38 42.65 6.85
CA ILE A 675 -40.31 41.56 7.19
C ILE A 675 -40.18 40.42 6.18
N LEU A 676 -40.22 40.74 4.88
CA LEU A 676 -40.12 39.74 3.81
C LEU A 676 -38.77 39.02 3.83
N SER A 677 -37.68 39.73 4.13
CA SER A 677 -36.36 39.13 4.24
C SER A 677 -36.24 38.15 5.41
N HIS A 678 -37.01 38.33 6.49
CA HIS A 678 -36.89 37.49 7.70
C HIS A 678 -37.95 36.39 7.76
N PHE A 679 -39.22 36.71 7.46
CA PHE A 679 -40.36 35.82 7.60
C PHE A 679 -40.86 35.26 6.26
N GLY A 680 -40.33 35.73 5.14
CA GLY A 680 -40.83 35.39 3.80
C GLY A 680 -42.13 36.12 3.45
N VAL A 681 -42.71 35.74 2.32
CA VAL A 681 -43.99 36.28 1.85
C VAL A 681 -45.14 35.82 2.73
N MET A 682 -46.14 36.69 2.89
CA MET A 682 -47.39 36.31 3.56
C MET A 682 -48.07 35.19 2.76
N PRO A 683 -48.45 34.07 3.40
CA PRO A 683 -49.20 33.01 2.73
C PRO A 683 -50.54 33.50 2.16
N ASP A 684 -50.98 32.88 1.07
CA ASP A 684 -52.27 33.17 0.46
C ASP A 684 -53.45 32.77 1.35
N ARG A 685 -54.62 33.35 1.06
CA ARG A 685 -55.88 32.99 1.71
C ARG A 685 -56.25 31.54 1.39
N GLU A 686 -56.28 30.71 2.43
CA GLU A 686 -56.75 29.33 2.32
C GLU A 686 -58.27 29.27 2.09
N PRO A 687 -58.77 28.42 1.16
CA PRO A 687 -60.20 28.30 0.92
C PRO A 687 -60.96 27.63 2.06
N GLU A 688 -60.29 26.70 2.75
CA GLU A 688 -60.83 25.95 3.88
C GLU A 688 -60.03 26.32 5.14
N PRO A 689 -60.53 27.23 5.99
CA PRO A 689 -59.78 27.75 7.14
C PRO A 689 -59.51 26.70 8.22
N GLN A 690 -60.22 25.57 8.19
CA GLN A 690 -60.07 24.47 9.17
C GLN A 690 -59.35 23.24 8.60
N SER A 691 -58.70 23.39 7.44
CA SER A 691 -57.97 22.28 6.77
C SER A 691 -56.71 21.86 7.51
N ASN A 692 -55.96 22.84 8.05
CA ASN A 692 -54.80 22.59 8.89
C ASN A 692 -55.22 22.44 10.37
N PRO A 693 -54.74 21.42 11.10
CA PRO A 693 -55.05 21.27 12.53
C PRO A 693 -54.64 22.45 13.41
N SER A 694 -53.65 23.25 12.99
CA SER A 694 -53.29 24.50 13.69
C SER A 694 -53.99 25.74 13.12
N GLY A 695 -54.91 25.60 12.16
CA GLY A 695 -55.53 26.72 11.45
C GLY A 695 -54.63 27.33 10.37
N PRO A 696 -55.08 28.40 9.71
CA PRO A 696 -54.53 28.84 8.43
C PRO A 696 -53.16 29.51 8.58
N ALA A 697 -52.26 29.24 7.65
CA ALA A 697 -50.84 29.64 7.69
C ALA A 697 -50.65 31.16 7.81
N TRP A 698 -51.44 31.95 7.06
CA TRP A 698 -51.37 33.41 7.08
C TRP A 698 -51.63 34.00 8.47
N SER A 699 -52.47 33.33 9.28
CA SER A 699 -52.81 33.79 10.63
C SER A 699 -51.63 33.65 11.60
N TRP A 700 -50.77 32.66 11.38
CA TRP A 700 -49.53 32.48 12.14
C TRP A 700 -48.44 33.43 11.65
N TRP A 701 -48.34 33.63 10.34
CA TRP A 701 -47.42 34.61 9.76
C TRP A 701 -47.68 36.02 10.31
N ILE A 702 -48.94 36.46 10.33
CA ILE A 702 -49.28 37.79 10.85
C ILE A 702 -48.94 37.90 12.35
N LEU A 703 -49.18 36.85 13.15
CA LEU A 703 -48.83 36.83 14.58
C LEU A 703 -47.31 36.86 14.84
N ALA A 704 -46.52 36.26 13.95
CA ALA A 704 -45.06 36.33 13.99
C ALA A 704 -44.53 37.74 13.69
N VAL A 705 -45.18 38.44 12.75
CA VAL A 705 -44.75 39.77 12.28
C VAL A 705 -45.20 40.90 13.21
N LEU A 706 -46.34 40.75 13.89
CA LEU A 706 -46.87 41.78 14.76
C LEU A 706 -45.97 41.99 16.01
N PRO A 707 -45.69 43.25 16.41
CA PRO A 707 -44.85 43.58 17.56
C PRO A 707 -45.58 43.35 18.89
N LEU A 708 -45.81 42.07 19.22
CA LEU A 708 -46.51 41.63 20.41
C LEU A 708 -45.54 41.28 21.54
N GLU A 709 -45.99 41.49 22.78
CA GLU A 709 -45.26 40.99 23.94
C GLU A 709 -45.28 39.46 23.97
N ARG A 710 -44.17 38.85 24.40
CA ARG A 710 -44.01 37.38 24.46
C ARG A 710 -45.14 36.67 25.21
N LYS A 711 -45.67 37.27 26.28
CA LYS A 711 -46.80 36.71 27.05
C LYS A 711 -48.08 36.64 26.21
N ALA A 712 -48.35 37.65 25.39
CA ALA A 712 -49.51 37.66 24.49
C ALA A 712 -49.35 36.64 23.35
N GLN A 713 -48.15 36.55 22.76
CA GLN A 713 -47.84 35.56 21.74
C GLN A 713 -48.02 34.12 22.26
N LEU A 714 -47.52 33.85 23.47
CA LEU A 714 -47.66 32.54 24.12
C LEU A 714 -49.13 32.20 24.43
N ALA A 715 -49.91 33.18 24.92
CA ALA A 715 -51.34 32.98 25.17
C ALA A 715 -52.10 32.64 23.89
N ILE A 716 -51.80 33.33 22.78
CA ILE A 716 -52.44 33.08 21.47
C ILE A 716 -52.02 31.72 20.91
N LEU A 717 -50.76 31.31 21.09
CA LEU A 717 -50.26 30.00 20.68
C LEU A 717 -51.08 28.86 21.31
N GLY A 718 -51.47 29.01 22.58
CA GLY A 718 -52.26 28.03 23.32
C GLY A 718 -53.78 28.02 23.04
N MET A 719 -54.31 28.92 22.19
CA MET A 719 -55.76 28.97 21.92
C MET A 719 -56.22 27.83 20.99
N THR A 720 -57.26 27.08 21.37
CA THR A 720 -57.86 26.02 20.54
C THR A 720 -59.02 26.49 19.67
N SER A 721 -59.57 27.69 19.91
CA SER A 721 -60.62 28.26 19.05
C SER A 721 -60.03 29.18 17.98
N LEU A 722 -60.20 28.78 16.70
CA LEU A 722 -59.81 29.62 15.56
C LEU A 722 -60.61 30.93 15.53
N LYS A 723 -61.91 30.90 15.87
CA LYS A 723 -62.78 32.08 15.93
C LYS A 723 -62.23 33.11 16.91
N GLU A 724 -61.90 32.70 18.14
CA GLU A 724 -61.36 33.59 19.15
C GLU A 724 -59.97 34.14 18.77
N ARG A 725 -59.12 33.29 18.17
CA ARG A 725 -57.81 33.71 17.67
C ARG A 725 -57.91 34.77 16.59
N LEU A 726 -58.83 34.61 15.63
CA LEU A 726 -59.08 35.61 14.58
C LEU A 726 -59.63 36.93 15.17
N LEU A 727 -60.51 36.86 16.17
CA LEU A 727 -60.99 38.06 16.89
C LEU A 727 -59.84 38.77 17.64
N ALA A 728 -58.91 38.01 18.23
CA ALA A 728 -57.73 38.57 18.87
C ALA A 728 -56.83 39.30 17.84
N ILE A 729 -56.52 38.65 16.71
CA ILE A 729 -55.76 39.26 15.59
C ILE A 729 -56.45 40.54 15.13
N ARG A 730 -57.77 40.52 14.91
CA ARG A 730 -58.55 41.70 14.51
C ARG A 730 -58.39 42.87 15.50
N ARG A 731 -58.55 42.61 16.79
CA ARG A 731 -58.40 43.64 17.85
C ARG A 731 -56.99 44.21 17.87
N ILE A 732 -55.98 43.34 17.75
CA ILE A 732 -54.57 43.72 17.72
C ILE A 732 -54.27 44.63 16.52
N LEU A 733 -54.72 44.26 15.32
CA LEU A 733 -54.55 45.05 14.10
C LEU A 733 -55.18 46.44 14.24
N VAL A 734 -56.39 46.54 14.81
CA VAL A 734 -57.05 47.83 15.06
C VAL A 734 -56.23 48.70 16.02
N ILE A 735 -55.73 48.13 17.13
CA ILE A 735 -54.94 48.88 18.12
C ILE A 735 -53.61 49.36 17.50
N ILE A 736 -52.91 48.49 16.78
CA ILE A 736 -51.62 48.80 16.17
C ILE A 736 -51.78 49.86 15.09
N THR A 737 -52.75 49.71 14.19
CA THR A 737 -53.03 50.68 13.12
C THR A 737 -53.33 52.07 13.70
N ARG A 738 -54.16 52.16 14.76
CA ARG A 738 -54.43 53.43 15.45
C ARG A 738 -53.15 54.04 16.04
N LYS A 739 -52.34 53.24 16.73
CA LYS A 739 -51.05 53.69 17.31
C LYS A 739 -50.03 54.13 16.25
N MET A 740 -50.07 53.56 15.06
CA MET A 740 -49.20 53.95 13.94
C MET A 740 -49.65 55.29 13.36
N ASN A 741 -50.94 55.44 13.06
CA ASN A 741 -51.50 56.67 12.52
C ASN A 741 -51.26 57.87 13.46
N SER A 742 -51.50 57.71 14.77
CA SER A 742 -51.23 58.78 15.74
C SER A 742 -49.75 59.15 15.83
N ARG A 743 -48.83 58.18 15.70
CA ARG A 743 -47.38 58.46 15.68
C ARG A 743 -46.97 59.19 14.41
N GLN A 744 -47.56 58.85 13.28
CA GLN A 744 -47.29 59.50 12.00
C GLN A 744 -47.86 60.92 11.95
N GLU A 745 -49.04 61.15 12.51
CA GLU A 745 -49.60 62.49 12.71
C GLU A 745 -48.71 63.36 13.60
N LEU A 746 -48.18 62.81 14.71
CA LEU A 746 -47.23 63.49 15.58
C LEU A 746 -45.89 63.79 14.90
N ALA A 747 -45.39 62.88 14.07
CA ALA A 747 -44.16 63.09 13.29
C ALA A 747 -44.37 64.19 12.23
N ASN A 748 -45.46 64.12 11.47
CA ASN A 748 -45.83 65.12 10.47
C ASN A 748 -46.10 66.50 11.12
N ALA A 749 -46.64 66.56 12.34
CA ALA A 749 -46.84 67.81 13.07
C ALA A 749 -45.52 68.42 13.57
N ARG A 750 -44.53 67.59 13.93
CA ARG A 750 -43.17 68.05 14.29
C ARG A 750 -42.39 68.55 13.09
N GLU A 751 -42.54 67.92 11.93
CA GLU A 751 -41.92 68.39 10.67
C GLU A 751 -42.55 69.66 10.11
N ARG A 752 -43.81 69.98 10.45
CA ARG A 752 -44.45 71.25 10.09
C ARG A 752 -44.10 72.42 11.03
N ASN A 753 -43.62 72.12 12.23
CA ASN A 753 -43.27 73.11 13.26
C ASN A 753 -41.76 73.41 13.34
N ASN A 754 -40.93 72.65 12.63
CA ASN A 754 -39.53 72.95 12.31
C ASN A 754 -39.46 73.52 10.90
#